data_AF-A0A4Q0Z262-F1
#
_entry.id   AF-A0A4Q0Z262-F1
#
_cell.length_a   1.000
_cell.length_b   1.000
_cell.length_c   1.000
_cell.angle_alpha   90.00
_cell.angle_beta   90.00
_cell.angle_gamma   90.00
#
_symmetry.space_group_name_H-M   'P 1'
#
loop_
_entity.id
_entity.type
_entity.pdbx_description
1 polymer ?
#
loop_
_entity_poly.entity_id
_entity_poly.type
_entity_poly.pdbx_seq_one_letter_code
_entity_poly.pdbx_strand_id
1 'polypeptide(L)'
;MENSCKNVYITTPIYYVNDVAHIGHAYTTIIADMLARYSRLTGYNTYFLTGTDEHGQKIAQSAEARGKTAKEYADEVSGKFRKLWDDFDITYDKFIRTTDEEHKLGVQKAFEKMYEKGDIYKGEYEGFYCVSCETFFTEKQLVDEQFCPDCGKPTNIVKEESYFFKLSKYEDKLIKWYEENEDCILPRAKKNEIMNFVKGGLKDLSISRTSFDWGVKLPESLNEPKHVMYVWLDALMNYVTALGYGGDEKNMDFWPAKVHLVGKDILRFHSVYWPAFLMSLDLPLPDHIAAHGWWTRDGEKMSKSKGNVVDPKEVADAYGLDAFRYFMLREVPFGQDGDFSQKALMDRINSDLGNDLGNLLNRISGMSGKYFDFKIDSKDVVKYHEKELNEVQEILDNVEKYVFNMQLNRYLEDIWKILTIANKAIGDHEPWAKMKDGKTEEAMALVALITNIMAKVALLLDSVMPEKIAKIATSLGLEINNESYNKLIVNKELIGETTITKVEQLFPRIEEILLEQAKPTEVSKTEVEEKKPSKKEEKKETQEEDNLITIDQFFETTLRIGTIVEAEEVPKSKKLLKLQVDVGEEKPRQVLAGIKEFYSAESLVGTQACVVANLKPAKLMGMLSEGMLLAAKDEDGLCLIRPEKPKTNGTKIS
;
A
#
# COMPACT_ATOMS: atom_id res chain seq x y z
N MET A 1 1.36 -2.28 -38.67
CA MET A 1 2.25 -1.24 -38.08
C MET A 1 3.48 -1.97 -37.58
N GLU A 2 4.48 -2.13 -38.45
CA GLU A 2 5.54 -3.14 -38.29
C GLU A 2 6.87 -2.53 -37.83
N ASN A 3 6.89 -1.30 -37.30
CA ASN A 3 8.13 -0.62 -36.91
C ASN A 3 7.98 0.55 -35.91
N SER A 4 6.94 0.59 -35.06
CA SER A 4 6.97 1.49 -33.90
C SER A 4 7.64 0.76 -32.74
N CYS A 5 8.83 1.20 -32.32
CA CYS A 5 9.47 0.72 -31.08
C CYS A 5 8.43 0.65 -29.96
N LYS A 6 8.20 -0.55 -29.42
CA LYS A 6 7.23 -0.79 -28.35
C LYS A 6 7.83 -0.31 -27.01
N ASN A 7 8.08 0.98 -26.89
CA ASN A 7 8.60 1.58 -25.66
C ASN A 7 7.53 1.50 -24.56
N VAL A 8 7.91 1.00 -23.40
CA VAL A 8 7.07 0.92 -22.21
C VAL A 8 7.76 1.68 -21.09
N TYR A 9 7.04 2.63 -20.50
CA TYR A 9 7.52 3.40 -19.37
C TYR A 9 6.66 3.13 -18.14
N ILE A 10 7.28 2.58 -17.09
CA ILE A 10 6.63 2.20 -15.84
C ILE A 10 7.24 3.04 -14.72
N THR A 11 6.40 3.56 -13.83
CA THR A 11 6.83 4.45 -12.75
C THR A 11 6.16 4.07 -11.43
N THR A 12 6.92 4.13 -10.33
CA THR A 12 6.38 4.23 -8.96
C THR A 12 6.14 5.69 -8.62
N PRO A 13 5.47 6.03 -7.49
CA PRO A 13 5.70 7.34 -6.91
C PRO A 13 7.17 7.44 -6.47
N ILE A 14 7.64 8.66 -6.27
CA ILE A 14 8.89 8.90 -5.53
C ILE A 14 8.58 9.03 -4.04
N TYR A 15 9.43 8.44 -3.20
CA TYR A 15 9.15 8.29 -1.77
C TYR A 15 9.74 9.44 -0.96
N TYR A 16 8.96 10.02 -0.05
CA TYR A 16 9.44 11.05 0.87
C TYR A 16 10.58 10.51 1.76
N VAL A 17 11.69 11.25 1.81
CA VAL A 17 12.86 10.90 2.64
C VAL A 17 12.76 11.40 4.08
N ASN A 18 11.54 11.56 4.59
CA ASN A 18 11.33 11.89 6.00
C ASN A 18 11.64 10.70 6.92
N ASP A 19 11.71 9.47 6.38
CA ASP A 19 12.06 8.27 7.13
C ASP A 19 12.34 7.06 6.22
N VAL A 20 12.68 5.90 6.80
CA VAL A 20 12.93 4.63 6.09
C VAL A 20 11.65 4.00 5.51
N ALA A 21 11.85 3.14 4.52
CA ALA A 21 10.79 2.43 3.81
C ALA A 21 9.98 1.48 4.71
N HIS A 22 8.73 1.23 4.33
CA HIS A 22 7.87 0.23 4.96
C HIS A 22 7.20 -0.63 3.87
N ILE A 23 6.44 -1.65 4.28
CA ILE A 23 5.78 -2.61 3.37
C ILE A 23 4.91 -1.98 2.28
N GLY A 24 4.33 -0.80 2.52
CA GLY A 24 3.54 -0.07 1.50
C GLY A 24 4.40 0.45 0.35
N HIS A 25 5.60 0.94 0.64
CA HIS A 25 6.58 1.30 -0.40
C HIS A 25 7.04 0.06 -1.15
N ALA A 26 7.34 -1.03 -0.43
CA ALA A 26 7.74 -2.29 -1.05
C ALA A 26 6.67 -2.85 -1.99
N TYR A 27 5.39 -2.82 -1.57
CA TYR A 27 4.27 -3.27 -2.39
C TYR A 27 4.21 -2.56 -3.75
N THR A 28 4.29 -1.23 -3.74
CA THR A 28 4.26 -0.41 -4.96
C THR A 28 5.44 -0.72 -5.87
N THR A 29 6.65 -0.79 -5.30
CA THR A 29 7.87 -1.07 -6.05
C THR A 29 7.89 -2.50 -6.61
N ILE A 30 7.40 -3.50 -5.87
CA ILE A 30 7.30 -4.90 -6.32
C ILE A 30 6.33 -5.02 -7.51
N ILE A 31 5.19 -4.32 -7.46
CA ILE A 31 4.25 -4.29 -8.59
C ILE A 31 4.93 -3.70 -9.82
N ALA A 32 5.60 -2.56 -9.68
CA ALA A 32 6.29 -1.90 -10.78
C ALA A 32 7.37 -2.80 -11.41
N ASP A 33 8.15 -3.47 -10.55
CA ASP A 33 9.20 -4.40 -10.97
C ASP A 33 8.64 -5.63 -11.69
N MET A 34 7.54 -6.21 -11.20
CA MET A 34 6.86 -7.31 -11.88
C MET A 34 6.39 -6.90 -13.28
N LEU A 35 5.78 -5.73 -13.42
CA LEU A 35 5.35 -5.22 -14.73
C LEU A 35 6.55 -4.96 -15.66
N ALA A 36 7.65 -4.42 -15.12
CA ALA A 36 8.85 -4.13 -15.91
C ALA A 36 9.52 -5.42 -16.40
N ARG A 37 9.68 -6.42 -15.53
CA ARG A 37 10.20 -7.75 -15.88
C ARG A 37 9.31 -8.44 -16.92
N TYR A 38 7.99 -8.41 -16.73
CA TYR A 38 7.04 -8.98 -17.67
C TYR A 38 7.11 -8.29 -19.05
N SER A 39 7.21 -6.96 -19.08
CA SER A 39 7.33 -6.19 -20.32
C SER A 39 8.64 -6.54 -21.07
N ARG A 40 9.77 -6.66 -20.36
CA ARG A 40 11.04 -7.08 -20.96
C ARG A 40 10.96 -8.52 -21.49
N LEU A 41 10.36 -9.45 -20.73
CA LEU A 41 10.18 -10.85 -21.14
C LEU A 41 9.32 -10.97 -22.41
N THR A 42 8.29 -10.14 -22.54
CA THR A 42 7.39 -10.11 -23.70
C THR A 42 7.95 -9.28 -24.88
N GLY A 43 9.16 -8.74 -24.75
CA GLY A 43 9.92 -8.12 -25.84
C GLY A 43 9.71 -6.62 -25.99
N TYR A 44 9.15 -5.94 -24.99
CA TYR A 44 9.05 -4.49 -24.97
C TYR A 44 10.37 -3.84 -24.56
N ASN A 45 10.73 -2.75 -25.24
CA ASN A 45 11.81 -1.88 -24.78
C ASN A 45 11.29 -1.13 -23.54
N THR A 46 11.80 -1.45 -22.36
CA THR A 46 11.18 -1.04 -21.10
C THR A 46 12.09 -0.11 -20.33
N TYR A 47 11.54 0.99 -19.83
CA TYR A 47 12.20 1.90 -18.89
C TYR A 47 11.38 1.93 -17.59
N PHE A 48 12.02 1.64 -16.46
CA PHE A 48 11.40 1.62 -15.15
C PHE A 48 12.03 2.68 -14.24
N LEU A 49 11.20 3.64 -13.80
CA LEU A 49 11.58 4.69 -12.86
C LEU A 49 11.07 4.42 -11.45
N THR A 50 11.96 4.59 -10.47
CA THR A 50 11.62 4.82 -9.07
C THR A 50 12.51 5.94 -8.50
N GLY A 51 12.32 6.34 -7.25
CA GLY A 51 13.15 7.39 -6.67
C GLY A 51 12.65 7.96 -5.35
N THR A 52 13.21 9.11 -5.00
CA THR A 52 12.94 9.80 -3.73
C THR A 52 12.56 11.26 -3.92
N ASP A 53 11.53 11.68 -3.17
CA ASP A 53 11.15 13.08 -2.97
C ASP A 53 11.90 13.63 -1.75
N GLU A 54 12.75 14.61 -2.01
CA GLU A 54 13.77 15.08 -1.09
C GLU A 54 13.57 16.52 -0.63
N HIS A 55 12.52 17.21 -1.07
CA HIS A 55 12.28 18.62 -0.74
C HIS A 55 11.06 18.83 0.17
N GLY A 56 10.97 20.02 0.77
CA GLY A 56 9.84 20.43 1.61
C GLY A 56 10.15 20.59 3.10
N GLN A 57 9.22 21.23 3.80
CA GLN A 57 9.40 21.68 5.18
C GLN A 57 9.59 20.52 6.16
N LYS A 58 8.80 19.44 6.06
CA LYS A 58 8.95 18.25 6.91
C LYS A 58 10.34 17.62 6.87
N ILE A 59 10.98 17.57 5.70
CA ILE A 59 12.33 16.98 5.57
C ILE A 59 13.35 17.88 6.26
N ALA A 60 13.26 19.20 6.07
CA ALA A 60 14.11 20.16 6.76
C ALA A 60 13.97 20.07 8.29
N GLN A 61 12.74 19.96 8.80
CA GLN A 61 12.46 19.77 10.23
C GLN A 61 12.99 18.44 10.77
N SER A 62 12.81 17.34 10.03
CA SER A 62 13.35 16.02 10.40
C SER A 62 14.88 15.99 10.45
N ALA A 63 15.54 16.73 9.56
CA ALA A 63 16.99 16.89 9.53
C ALA A 63 17.49 17.72 10.72
N GLU A 64 16.83 18.86 11.00
CA GLU A 64 17.14 19.72 12.14
C GLU A 64 16.99 18.98 13.48
N ALA A 65 15.90 18.23 13.65
CA ALA A 65 15.67 17.40 14.84
C ALA A 65 16.75 16.32 15.07
N ARG A 66 17.54 16.00 14.03
CA ARG A 66 18.64 15.03 14.06
C ARG A 66 20.02 15.69 13.97
N GLY A 67 20.09 17.01 14.05
CA GLY A 67 21.35 17.77 13.99
C GLY A 67 22.08 17.64 12.65
N LYS A 68 21.34 17.48 11.53
CA LYS A 68 21.88 17.33 10.17
C LYS A 68 21.37 18.44 9.25
N THR A 69 22.12 18.74 8.20
CA THR A 69 21.57 19.54 7.09
C THR A 69 20.52 18.73 6.32
N ALA A 70 19.57 19.41 5.67
CA ALA A 70 18.52 18.74 4.90
C ALA A 70 19.10 17.87 3.76
N LYS A 71 20.19 18.31 3.11
CA LYS A 71 20.88 17.54 2.06
C LYS A 71 21.53 16.27 2.61
N GLU A 72 22.26 16.36 3.73
CA GLU A 72 22.88 15.19 4.35
C GLU A 72 21.84 14.16 4.80
N TYR A 73 20.73 14.63 5.37
CA TYR A 73 19.64 13.74 5.78
C TYR A 73 18.95 13.07 4.59
N ALA A 74 18.67 13.85 3.52
CA ALA A 74 18.12 13.32 2.28
C ALA A 74 19.05 12.29 1.62
N ASP A 75 20.37 12.56 1.57
CA ASP A 75 21.39 11.64 1.05
C ASP A 75 21.39 10.31 1.80
N GLU A 76 21.33 10.35 3.13
CA GLU A 76 21.31 9.14 3.95
C GLU A 76 20.05 8.30 3.72
N VAL A 77 18.87 8.92 3.80
CA VAL A 77 17.60 8.21 3.72
C VAL A 77 17.37 7.70 2.29
N SER A 78 17.69 8.51 1.27
CA SER A 78 17.65 8.08 -0.13
C SER A 78 18.59 6.90 -0.39
N GLY A 79 19.79 6.92 0.20
CA GLY A 79 20.72 5.79 0.16
C GLY A 79 20.13 4.51 0.78
N LYS A 80 19.36 4.61 1.86
CA LYS A 80 18.66 3.46 2.47
C LYS A 80 17.55 2.91 1.58
N PHE A 81 16.75 3.77 0.93
CA PHE A 81 15.75 3.33 -0.06
C PHE A 81 16.40 2.60 -1.23
N ARG A 82 17.44 3.19 -1.83
CA ARG A 82 18.17 2.57 -2.94
C ARG A 82 18.74 1.21 -2.54
N LYS A 83 19.43 1.15 -1.39
CA LYS A 83 19.97 -0.11 -0.87
C LYS A 83 18.89 -1.17 -0.66
N LEU A 84 17.73 -0.79 -0.13
CA LEU A 84 16.63 -1.73 0.05
C LEU A 84 16.14 -2.29 -1.30
N TRP A 85 16.01 -1.43 -2.32
CA TRP A 85 15.62 -1.86 -3.66
C TRP A 85 16.68 -2.74 -4.33
N ASP A 86 17.97 -2.48 -4.10
CA ASP A 86 19.06 -3.34 -4.56
C ASP A 86 19.02 -4.71 -3.84
N ASP A 87 18.81 -4.71 -2.50
CA ASP A 87 18.65 -5.94 -1.71
C ASP A 87 17.38 -6.73 -2.12
N PHE A 88 16.39 -6.07 -2.73
CA PHE A 88 15.12 -6.66 -3.22
C PHE A 88 15.16 -7.03 -4.71
N ASP A 89 16.33 -6.93 -5.35
CA ASP A 89 16.51 -7.20 -6.78
C ASP A 89 15.49 -6.43 -7.66
N ILE A 90 15.26 -5.16 -7.35
CA ILE A 90 14.36 -4.31 -8.14
C ILE A 90 15.11 -3.81 -9.38
N THR A 91 14.55 -4.08 -10.56
CA THR A 91 15.17 -3.83 -11.87
C THR A 91 14.83 -2.45 -12.45
N TYR A 92 14.99 -1.40 -11.65
CA TYR A 92 14.78 -0.02 -12.12
C TYR A 92 15.92 0.41 -13.07
N ASP A 93 15.58 1.17 -14.12
CA ASP A 93 16.56 1.73 -15.07
C ASP A 93 17.09 3.09 -14.59
N LYS A 94 16.27 3.81 -13.79
CA LYS A 94 16.67 5.06 -13.13
C LYS A 94 16.09 5.11 -11.72
N PHE A 95 16.96 5.46 -10.78
CA PHE A 95 16.57 5.94 -9.46
C PHE A 95 16.79 7.46 -9.43
N ILE A 96 15.70 8.22 -9.55
CA ILE A 96 15.74 9.69 -9.55
C ILE A 96 15.73 10.24 -8.13
N ARG A 97 16.39 11.38 -7.94
CA ARG A 97 16.32 12.16 -6.70
C ARG A 97 15.90 13.58 -7.06
N THR A 98 14.96 14.17 -6.31
CA THR A 98 14.57 15.57 -6.61
C THR A 98 15.69 16.56 -6.31
N THR A 99 16.74 16.17 -5.58
CA THR A 99 17.95 16.99 -5.43
C THR A 99 18.93 16.91 -6.61
N ASP A 100 18.70 16.05 -7.60
CA ASP A 100 19.54 15.96 -8.82
C ASP A 100 19.47 17.27 -9.62
N GLU A 101 20.61 17.80 -10.07
CA GLU A 101 20.67 19.08 -10.78
C GLU A 101 19.88 19.07 -12.11
N GLU A 102 19.89 17.94 -12.82
CA GLU A 102 19.10 17.74 -14.06
C GLU A 102 17.60 17.86 -13.78
N HIS A 103 17.13 17.35 -12.65
CA HIS A 103 15.73 17.46 -12.24
C HIS A 103 15.36 18.91 -11.93
N LYS A 104 16.17 19.61 -11.11
CA LYS A 104 15.94 21.02 -10.76
C LYS A 104 15.85 21.89 -12.02
N LEU A 105 16.75 21.69 -12.98
CA LEU A 105 16.76 22.41 -14.24
C LEU A 105 15.48 22.15 -15.05
N GLY A 106 15.05 20.88 -15.15
CA GLY A 106 13.83 20.53 -15.87
C GLY A 106 12.57 21.10 -15.23
N VAL A 107 12.50 21.09 -13.90
CA VAL A 107 11.43 21.70 -13.10
C VAL A 107 11.38 23.22 -13.32
N GLN A 108 12.53 23.89 -13.29
CA GLN A 108 12.64 25.33 -13.59
C GLN A 108 12.14 25.66 -15.00
N LYS A 109 12.56 24.90 -16.01
CA LYS A 109 12.08 25.09 -17.40
C LYS A 109 10.59 24.85 -17.55
N ALA A 110 10.02 23.86 -16.84
CA ALA A 110 8.57 23.66 -16.83
C ALA A 110 7.83 24.85 -16.22
N PHE A 111 8.31 25.38 -15.09
CA PHE A 111 7.72 26.56 -14.47
C PHE A 111 7.75 27.76 -15.42
N GLU A 112 8.89 28.03 -16.04
CA GLU A 112 9.04 29.14 -17.00
C GLU A 112 8.06 28.99 -18.18
N LYS A 113 7.98 27.80 -18.79
CA LYS A 113 7.05 27.54 -19.89
C LYS A 113 5.59 27.76 -19.50
N MET A 114 5.18 27.29 -18.31
CA MET A 114 3.81 27.50 -17.81
C MET A 114 3.52 28.96 -17.47
N TYR A 115 4.53 29.69 -17.00
CA TYR A 115 4.44 31.13 -16.74
C TYR A 115 4.30 31.94 -18.03
N GLU A 116 5.12 31.66 -19.04
CA GLU A 116 5.05 32.29 -20.37
C GLU A 116 3.71 32.02 -21.08
N LYS A 117 3.14 30.82 -20.89
CA LYS A 117 1.79 30.47 -21.40
C LYS A 117 0.66 31.22 -20.68
N GLY A 118 0.96 31.92 -19.59
CA GLY A 118 0.00 32.66 -18.78
C GLY A 118 -0.85 31.77 -17.86
N ASP A 119 -0.39 30.54 -17.60
CA ASP A 119 -1.04 29.59 -16.69
C ASP A 119 -0.54 29.70 -15.26
N ILE A 120 0.57 30.39 -15.05
CA ILE A 120 1.04 30.80 -13.72
C ILE A 120 0.89 32.30 -13.57
N TYR A 121 0.41 32.75 -12.41
CA TYR A 121 0.33 34.17 -12.06
C TYR A 121 0.71 34.39 -10.60
N LYS A 122 1.20 35.59 -10.28
CA LYS A 122 1.53 36.00 -8.91
C LYS A 122 0.27 36.52 -8.21
N GLY A 123 0.05 36.09 -6.98
CA GLY A 123 -1.06 36.53 -6.14
C GLY A 123 -0.73 36.44 -4.66
N GLU A 124 -1.72 36.71 -3.82
CA GLU A 124 -1.62 36.51 -2.37
C GLU A 124 -2.61 35.42 -1.97
N TYR A 125 -2.14 34.43 -1.22
CA TYR A 125 -3.03 33.47 -0.56
C TYR A 125 -3.30 33.98 0.86
N GLU A 126 -4.56 34.01 1.26
CA GLU A 126 -4.96 34.19 2.65
C GLU A 126 -5.87 33.02 3.04
N GLY A 127 -5.45 32.25 4.04
CA GLY A 127 -6.26 31.13 4.52
C GLY A 127 -5.67 30.47 5.76
N PHE A 128 -6.42 29.52 6.30
CA PHE A 128 -6.09 28.85 7.55
C PHE A 128 -5.16 27.66 7.26
N TYR A 129 -3.91 27.77 7.67
CA TYR A 129 -2.88 26.76 7.41
C TYR A 129 -2.73 25.82 8.60
N CYS A 130 -2.80 24.51 8.35
CA CYS A 130 -2.41 23.50 9.31
C CYS A 130 -0.95 23.09 9.08
N VAL A 131 -0.06 23.48 9.99
CA VAL A 131 1.37 23.12 9.90
C VAL A 131 1.57 21.61 9.89
N SER A 132 0.78 20.85 10.66
CA SER A 132 0.92 19.38 10.71
C SER A 132 0.50 18.68 9.41
N CYS A 133 -0.53 19.16 8.73
CA CYS A 133 -1.00 18.58 7.46
C CYS A 133 -0.38 19.23 6.22
N GLU A 134 0.40 20.30 6.38
CA GLU A 134 0.94 21.13 5.29
C GLU A 134 -0.12 21.56 4.25
N THR A 135 -1.34 21.79 4.74
CA THR A 135 -2.52 22.01 3.91
C THR A 135 -3.23 23.26 4.38
N PHE A 136 -3.72 24.03 3.40
CA PHE A 136 -4.57 25.18 3.64
C PHE A 136 -6.03 24.77 3.60
N PHE A 137 -6.80 25.33 4.52
CA PHE A 137 -8.23 25.21 4.61
C PHE A 137 -8.87 26.58 4.42
N THR A 138 -10.01 26.58 3.76
CA THR A 138 -10.93 27.71 3.85
C THR A 138 -11.61 27.70 5.21
N GLU A 139 -12.08 28.85 5.68
CA GLU A 139 -12.80 29.00 6.97
C GLU A 139 -13.92 27.96 7.13
N LYS A 140 -14.68 27.69 6.06
CA LYS A 140 -15.78 26.70 6.03
C LYS A 140 -15.35 25.24 6.20
N GLN A 141 -14.07 24.94 6.02
CA GLN A 141 -13.54 23.59 6.15
C GLN A 141 -13.00 23.32 7.56
N LEU A 142 -12.89 24.35 8.41
CA LEU A 142 -12.36 24.20 9.76
C LEU A 142 -13.39 23.60 10.70
N VAL A 143 -12.91 22.82 11.65
CA VAL A 143 -13.70 22.41 12.82
C VAL A 143 -13.68 23.56 13.83
N ASP A 144 -14.86 23.97 14.28
CA ASP A 144 -15.05 25.13 15.18
C ASP A 144 -14.31 26.41 14.72
N GLU A 145 -14.24 26.65 13.41
CA GLU A 145 -13.63 27.83 12.78
C GLU A 145 -12.12 28.03 13.10
N GLN A 146 -11.48 27.06 13.76
CA GLN A 146 -10.09 27.19 14.22
C GLN A 146 -9.24 25.94 13.98
N PHE A 147 -9.83 24.74 13.94
CA PHE A 147 -9.09 23.48 13.93
C PHE A 147 -9.09 22.82 12.56
N CYS A 148 -7.98 22.14 12.26
CA CYS A 148 -7.79 21.37 11.04
C CYS A 148 -8.78 20.20 11.00
N PRO A 149 -9.58 20.04 9.93
CA PRO A 149 -10.54 18.93 9.82
C PRO A 149 -9.86 17.56 9.73
N ASP A 150 -8.61 17.52 9.28
CA ASP A 150 -7.90 16.26 9.06
C ASP A 150 -7.17 15.75 10.32
N CYS A 151 -6.63 16.64 11.17
CA CYS A 151 -5.85 16.23 12.34
C CYS A 151 -6.26 16.87 13.67
N GLY A 152 -7.30 17.71 13.68
CA GLY A 152 -7.82 18.37 14.89
C GLY A 152 -6.91 19.43 15.50
N LYS A 153 -5.71 19.67 14.95
CA LYS A 153 -4.77 20.67 15.48
C LYS A 153 -5.15 22.10 15.07
N PRO A 154 -4.77 23.13 15.86
CA PRO A 154 -5.03 24.52 15.52
C PRO A 154 -4.46 24.91 14.14
N THR A 155 -5.19 25.77 13.44
CA THR A 155 -4.74 26.40 12.19
C THR A 155 -4.38 27.86 12.43
N ASN A 156 -3.46 28.38 11.62
CA ASN A 156 -3.05 29.78 11.66
C ASN A 156 -3.50 30.48 10.37
N ILE A 157 -4.03 31.69 10.48
CA ILE A 157 -4.25 32.54 9.29
C ILE A 157 -2.87 32.94 8.76
N VAL A 158 -2.55 32.44 7.58
CA VAL A 158 -1.31 32.78 6.90
C VAL A 158 -1.69 33.54 5.65
N LYS A 159 -1.17 34.77 5.54
CA LYS A 159 -1.20 35.56 4.33
C LYS A 159 0.19 35.55 3.72
N GLU A 160 0.34 34.90 2.57
CA GLU A 160 1.62 34.71 1.92
C GLU A 160 1.51 35.02 0.43
N GLU A 161 2.48 35.78 -0.08
CA GLU A 161 2.66 35.97 -1.51
C GLU A 161 3.03 34.61 -2.15
N SER A 162 2.36 34.25 -3.24
CA SER A 162 2.64 33.00 -3.94
C SER A 162 2.33 33.09 -5.42
N TYR A 163 2.99 32.24 -6.19
CA TYR A 163 2.64 31.92 -7.55
C TYR A 163 1.54 30.86 -7.57
N PHE A 164 0.53 31.08 -8.39
CA PHE A 164 -0.63 30.22 -8.56
C PHE A 164 -0.68 29.64 -9.97
N PHE A 165 -0.93 28.35 -10.07
CA PHE A 165 -1.29 27.67 -11.30
C PHE A 165 -2.81 27.74 -11.50
N LYS A 166 -3.24 28.15 -12.70
CA LYS A 166 -4.64 28.27 -13.12
C LYS A 166 -5.31 26.91 -13.33
N LEU A 167 -5.37 26.09 -12.29
CA LEU A 167 -5.93 24.74 -12.34
C LEU A 167 -7.40 24.75 -12.81
N SER A 168 -8.17 25.76 -12.41
CA SER A 168 -9.57 25.93 -12.82
C SER A 168 -9.75 25.98 -14.35
N LYS A 169 -8.77 26.50 -15.09
CA LYS A 169 -8.77 26.55 -16.57
C LYS A 169 -8.77 25.17 -17.23
N TYR A 170 -8.35 24.13 -16.50
CA TYR A 170 -8.14 22.77 -17.03
C TYR A 170 -9.29 21.81 -16.72
N GLU A 171 -10.31 22.23 -15.98
CA GLU A 171 -11.43 21.38 -15.53
C GLU A 171 -12.12 20.65 -16.69
N ASP A 172 -12.60 21.38 -17.71
CA ASP A 172 -13.30 20.78 -18.86
C ASP A 172 -12.41 19.81 -19.65
N LYS A 173 -11.11 20.12 -19.76
CA LYS A 173 -10.15 19.27 -20.47
C LYS A 173 -9.88 17.97 -19.71
N LEU A 174 -9.80 18.04 -18.38
CA LEU A 174 -9.66 16.86 -17.52
C LEU A 174 -10.90 15.97 -17.60
N ILE A 175 -12.10 16.56 -17.49
CA ILE A 175 -13.37 15.82 -17.61
C ILE A 175 -13.43 15.10 -18.96
N LYS A 176 -13.12 15.81 -20.05
CA LYS A 176 -13.07 15.23 -21.39
C LYS A 176 -12.07 14.06 -21.47
N TRP A 177 -10.88 14.21 -20.89
CA TRP A 177 -9.90 13.13 -20.87
C TRP A 177 -10.42 11.87 -20.14
N TYR A 178 -11.08 12.02 -18.99
CA TYR A 178 -11.67 10.88 -18.25
C TYR A 178 -12.80 10.16 -19.00
N GLU A 179 -13.57 10.92 -19.79
CA GLU A 179 -14.71 10.41 -20.57
C GLU A 179 -14.24 9.69 -21.85
N GLU A 180 -13.21 10.20 -22.52
CA GLU A 180 -12.67 9.62 -23.75
C GLU A 180 -11.74 8.42 -23.50
N ASN A 181 -11.18 8.28 -22.29
CA ASN A 181 -10.20 7.25 -21.97
C ASN A 181 -10.72 6.41 -20.80
N GLU A 182 -11.28 5.23 -21.10
CA GLU A 182 -11.98 4.45 -20.07
C GLU A 182 -11.05 4.01 -18.94
N ASP A 183 -9.81 3.65 -19.28
CA ASP A 183 -8.83 3.04 -18.39
C ASP A 183 -7.72 4.01 -17.95
N CYS A 184 -7.89 5.33 -18.14
CA CYS A 184 -6.88 6.32 -17.74
C CYS A 184 -6.59 6.35 -16.23
N ILE A 185 -7.54 5.88 -15.42
CA ILE A 185 -7.38 5.68 -13.97
C ILE A 185 -7.90 4.29 -13.62
N LEU A 186 -7.04 3.48 -13.00
CA LEU A 186 -7.34 2.12 -12.55
C LEU A 186 -7.25 2.03 -11.01
N PRO A 187 -8.15 1.28 -10.35
CA PRO A 187 -9.36 0.66 -10.90
C PRO A 187 -10.40 1.71 -11.34
N ARG A 188 -11.30 1.33 -12.26
CA ARG A 188 -12.35 2.23 -12.81
C ARG A 188 -13.22 2.92 -11.75
N ALA A 189 -13.43 2.29 -10.60
CA ALA A 189 -14.14 2.90 -9.48
C ALA A 189 -13.46 4.20 -8.98
N LYS A 190 -12.13 4.23 -8.95
CA LYS A 190 -11.34 5.41 -8.55
C LYS A 190 -11.41 6.53 -9.58
N LYS A 191 -11.53 6.20 -10.87
CA LYS A 191 -11.80 7.20 -11.92
C LYS A 191 -13.09 7.97 -11.63
N ASN A 192 -14.16 7.25 -11.29
CA ASN A 192 -15.47 7.85 -11.03
C ASN A 192 -15.42 8.79 -9.82
N GLU A 193 -14.69 8.42 -8.75
CA GLU A 193 -14.48 9.29 -7.58
C GLU A 193 -13.77 10.60 -7.98
N ILE A 194 -12.68 10.51 -8.75
CA ILE A 194 -11.92 11.68 -9.22
C ILE A 194 -12.74 12.55 -10.17
N MET A 195 -13.43 11.94 -11.13
CA MET A 195 -14.26 12.67 -12.09
C MET A 195 -15.40 13.43 -11.40
N ASN A 196 -16.04 12.83 -10.39
CA ASN A 196 -17.06 13.51 -9.59
C ASN A 196 -16.48 14.67 -8.75
N PHE A 197 -15.26 14.51 -8.22
CA PHE A 197 -14.56 15.58 -7.53
C PHE A 197 -14.28 16.77 -8.47
N VAL A 198 -13.77 16.50 -9.68
CA VAL A 198 -13.45 17.55 -10.67
C VAL A 198 -14.73 18.26 -11.14
N LYS A 199 -15.84 17.54 -11.35
CA LYS A 199 -17.16 18.11 -11.66
C LYS A 199 -17.72 19.01 -10.55
N GLY A 200 -17.17 18.94 -9.34
CA GLY A 200 -17.50 19.84 -8.23
C GLY A 200 -16.84 21.23 -8.31
N GLY A 201 -15.95 21.45 -9.27
CA GLY A 201 -15.22 22.70 -9.47
C GLY A 201 -13.79 22.66 -8.93
N LEU A 202 -12.82 23.07 -9.75
CA LEU A 202 -11.41 23.19 -9.38
C LEU A 202 -11.04 24.64 -9.01
N LYS A 203 -10.18 24.79 -8.00
CA LYS A 203 -9.59 26.08 -7.60
C LYS A 203 -8.12 26.14 -8.04
N ASP A 204 -7.65 27.35 -8.29
CA ASP A 204 -6.25 27.59 -8.64
C ASP A 204 -5.31 27.19 -7.50
N LEU A 205 -4.17 26.62 -7.87
CA LEU A 205 -3.27 25.92 -6.97
C LEU A 205 -2.05 26.79 -6.66
N SER A 206 -1.77 27.03 -5.37
CA SER A 206 -0.54 27.72 -4.94
C SER A 206 0.69 26.83 -5.14
N ILE A 207 1.56 27.19 -6.07
CA ILE A 207 2.74 26.42 -6.52
C ILE A 207 4.09 27.01 -6.08
N SER A 208 4.11 27.95 -5.14
CA SER A 208 5.36 28.42 -4.50
C SER A 208 5.18 28.67 -3.00
N ARG A 209 6.29 28.79 -2.26
CA ARG A 209 6.34 29.13 -0.83
C ARG A 209 7.52 30.07 -0.56
N THR A 210 7.42 30.90 0.47
CA THR A 210 8.48 31.81 0.96
C THR A 210 8.90 31.51 2.41
N SER A 211 8.15 30.66 3.09
CA SER A 211 8.34 30.31 4.51
C SER A 211 9.53 29.39 4.81
N PHE A 212 10.14 28.76 3.80
CA PHE A 212 11.31 27.90 3.96
C PHE A 212 12.17 27.87 2.68
N ASP A 213 13.44 27.48 2.82
CA ASP A 213 14.43 27.51 1.73
C ASP A 213 14.71 26.14 1.07
N TRP A 214 14.33 25.04 1.72
CA TRP A 214 14.64 23.69 1.24
C TRP A 214 13.67 23.22 0.12
N GLY A 215 14.04 23.53 -1.12
CA GLY A 215 13.38 23.06 -2.34
C GLY A 215 13.96 23.71 -3.61
N VAL A 216 13.35 23.43 -4.76
CA VAL A 216 13.78 24.01 -6.04
C VAL A 216 13.44 25.50 -6.11
N LYS A 217 14.42 26.34 -6.42
CA LYS A 217 14.22 27.79 -6.59
C LYS A 217 13.49 28.09 -7.90
N LEU A 218 12.71 29.17 -7.92
CA LEU A 218 12.10 29.66 -9.18
C LEU A 218 13.18 29.97 -10.23
N PRO A 219 12.83 29.96 -11.53
CA PRO A 219 13.78 30.28 -12.60
C PRO A 219 14.42 31.66 -12.38
N GLU A 220 15.71 31.78 -12.69
CA GLU A 220 16.46 33.03 -12.51
C GLU A 220 15.85 34.20 -13.29
N SER A 221 15.18 33.92 -14.42
CA SER A 221 14.49 34.90 -15.26
C SER A 221 13.37 35.66 -14.54
N LEU A 222 12.79 35.10 -13.47
CA LEU A 222 11.78 35.76 -12.65
C LEU A 222 12.38 36.67 -11.56
N ASN A 223 13.65 36.45 -11.18
CA ASN A 223 14.35 37.17 -10.11
C ASN A 223 13.59 37.17 -8.76
N GLU A 224 13.14 36.00 -8.33
CA GLU A 224 12.34 35.78 -7.11
C GLU A 224 13.05 34.87 -6.09
N PRO A 225 14.19 35.29 -5.51
CA PRO A 225 15.05 34.41 -4.69
C PRO A 225 14.40 33.93 -3.38
N LYS A 226 13.34 34.62 -2.93
CA LYS A 226 12.56 34.28 -1.74
C LYS A 226 11.61 33.10 -1.97
N HIS A 227 11.28 32.79 -3.22
CA HIS A 227 10.32 31.74 -3.54
C HIS A 227 11.02 30.40 -3.78
N VAL A 228 10.43 29.36 -3.21
CA VAL A 228 10.73 27.95 -3.46
C VAL A 228 9.49 27.32 -4.10
N MET A 229 9.69 26.45 -5.09
CA MET A 229 8.59 25.75 -5.74
C MET A 229 7.87 24.82 -4.78
N TYR A 230 6.55 24.71 -4.97
CA TYR A 230 5.74 23.77 -4.25
C TYR A 230 6.19 22.34 -4.55
N VAL A 231 6.38 21.56 -3.49
CA VAL A 231 6.93 20.19 -3.56
C VAL A 231 6.18 19.30 -4.55
N TRP A 232 4.86 19.44 -4.72
CA TRP A 232 4.14 18.61 -5.69
C TRP A 232 4.39 18.99 -7.14
N LEU A 233 4.65 20.27 -7.44
CA LEU A 233 5.05 20.64 -8.80
C LEU A 233 6.43 20.05 -9.13
N ASP A 234 7.37 20.22 -8.20
CA ASP A 234 8.72 19.65 -8.25
C ASP A 234 8.68 18.11 -8.39
N ALA A 235 8.08 17.43 -7.41
CA ALA A 235 7.95 15.99 -7.37
C ALA A 235 7.25 15.42 -8.60
N LEU A 236 6.14 15.99 -9.08
CA LEU A 236 5.43 15.44 -10.24
C LEU A 236 6.25 15.53 -11.54
N MET A 237 7.11 16.53 -11.67
CA MET A 237 7.98 16.67 -12.84
C MET A 237 9.04 15.56 -12.94
N ASN A 238 9.30 14.80 -11.85
CA ASN A 238 10.28 13.71 -11.85
C ASN A 238 10.08 12.72 -13.01
N TYR A 239 8.82 12.45 -13.37
CA TYR A 239 8.45 11.47 -14.41
C TYR A 239 8.91 11.86 -15.81
N VAL A 240 9.09 13.15 -16.09
CA VAL A 240 9.59 13.61 -17.40
C VAL A 240 11.05 14.08 -17.31
N THR A 241 11.49 14.63 -16.17
CA THR A 241 12.90 14.99 -15.99
C THR A 241 13.81 13.77 -15.92
N ALA A 242 13.32 12.63 -15.41
CA ALA A 242 14.07 11.38 -15.46
C ALA A 242 14.38 10.92 -16.89
N LEU A 243 13.54 11.33 -17.85
CA LEU A 243 13.72 11.06 -19.27
C LEU A 243 14.53 12.15 -19.99
N GLY A 244 14.91 13.21 -19.28
CA GLY A 244 15.74 14.30 -19.79
C GLY A 244 14.98 15.58 -20.12
N TYR A 245 13.69 15.74 -19.76
CA TYR A 245 12.93 16.97 -20.00
C TYR A 245 13.67 18.20 -19.49
N GLY A 246 13.87 19.20 -20.37
CA GLY A 246 14.62 20.41 -20.03
C GLY A 246 16.15 20.21 -19.96
N GLY A 247 16.66 19.03 -20.29
CA GLY A 247 18.07 18.70 -20.41
C GLY A 247 18.41 18.21 -21.81
N ASP A 248 18.91 16.98 -21.89
CA ASP A 248 19.29 16.32 -23.15
C ASP A 248 18.13 15.63 -23.88
N GLU A 249 17.00 15.46 -23.20
CA GLU A 249 15.78 14.79 -23.67
C GLU A 249 16.02 13.38 -24.25
N LYS A 250 17.11 12.71 -23.85
CA LYS A 250 17.61 11.49 -24.51
C LYS A 250 16.61 10.33 -24.48
N ASN A 251 15.80 10.23 -23.42
CA ASN A 251 14.86 9.12 -23.24
C ASN A 251 13.40 9.58 -23.39
N MET A 252 13.13 10.78 -23.94
CA MET A 252 11.76 11.30 -24.06
C MET A 252 10.85 10.44 -24.96
N ASP A 253 11.42 9.61 -25.84
CA ASP A 253 10.68 8.63 -26.66
C ASP A 253 9.96 7.54 -25.83
N PHE A 254 10.25 7.43 -24.53
CA PHE A 254 9.51 6.58 -23.60
C PHE A 254 8.23 7.25 -23.06
N TRP A 255 8.08 8.57 -23.17
CA TRP A 255 6.90 9.29 -22.71
C TRP A 255 5.76 9.19 -23.75
N PRO A 256 4.48 8.99 -23.34
CA PRO A 256 3.96 8.97 -21.98
C PRO A 256 4.17 7.66 -21.20
N ALA A 257 4.12 7.76 -19.86
CA ALA A 257 4.10 6.59 -18.99
C ALA A 257 2.94 5.66 -19.37
N LYS A 258 3.26 4.39 -19.64
CA LYS A 258 2.28 3.33 -19.89
C LYS A 258 1.55 2.95 -18.62
N VAL A 259 2.26 2.82 -17.50
CA VAL A 259 1.68 2.60 -16.19
C VAL A 259 2.33 3.51 -15.16
N HIS A 260 1.52 4.31 -14.50
CA HIS A 260 1.90 5.18 -13.40
C HIS A 260 1.27 4.68 -12.10
N LEU A 261 2.06 3.98 -11.28
CA LEU A 261 1.59 3.39 -10.03
C LEU A 261 1.62 4.42 -8.91
N VAL A 262 0.58 4.45 -8.10
CA VAL A 262 0.43 5.37 -6.96
C VAL A 262 -0.39 4.73 -5.83
N GLY A 263 -0.21 5.22 -4.61
CA GLY A 263 -1.15 4.95 -3.52
C GLY A 263 -2.44 5.75 -3.68
N LYS A 264 -3.58 5.22 -3.21
CA LYS A 264 -4.87 5.93 -3.26
C LYS A 264 -4.87 7.30 -2.56
N ASP A 265 -3.97 7.50 -1.60
CA ASP A 265 -3.80 8.74 -0.83
C ASP A 265 -3.25 9.89 -1.68
N ILE A 266 -2.45 9.58 -2.70
CA ILE A 266 -1.84 10.58 -3.57
C ILE A 266 -2.48 10.63 -4.97
N LEU A 267 -3.52 9.83 -5.22
CA LEU A 267 -4.19 9.73 -6.52
C LEU A 267 -4.65 11.10 -7.04
N ARG A 268 -5.18 12.00 -6.20
CA ARG A 268 -5.64 13.33 -6.65
C ARG A 268 -4.53 14.15 -7.29
N PHE A 269 -3.31 14.11 -6.73
CA PHE A 269 -2.18 14.83 -7.31
C PHE A 269 -1.83 14.29 -8.69
N HIS A 270 -1.86 12.97 -8.86
CA HIS A 270 -1.50 12.30 -10.11
C HIS A 270 -2.60 12.31 -11.17
N SER A 271 -3.87 12.40 -10.77
CA SER A 271 -5.01 12.35 -11.68
C SER A 271 -5.64 13.72 -11.99
N VAL A 272 -5.30 14.77 -11.24
CA VAL A 272 -5.83 16.13 -11.43
C VAL A 272 -4.70 17.12 -11.71
N TYR A 273 -3.74 17.27 -10.78
CA TYR A 273 -2.70 18.30 -10.92
C TYR A 273 -1.69 17.93 -11.98
N TRP A 274 -1.20 16.69 -11.96
CA TRP A 274 -0.22 16.21 -12.92
C TRP A 274 -0.71 16.31 -14.37
N PRO A 275 -1.91 15.82 -14.74
CA PRO A 275 -2.39 15.95 -16.11
C PRO A 275 -2.65 17.40 -16.49
N ALA A 276 -3.06 18.27 -15.55
CA ALA A 276 -3.19 19.70 -15.82
C ALA A 276 -1.83 20.38 -16.09
N PHE A 277 -0.79 20.03 -15.35
CA PHE A 277 0.58 20.49 -15.63
C PHE A 277 1.05 20.02 -17.01
N LEU A 278 0.83 18.75 -17.34
CA LEU A 278 1.16 18.19 -18.67
C LEU A 278 0.39 18.91 -19.80
N MET A 279 -0.91 19.17 -19.63
CA MET A 279 -1.70 19.95 -20.60
C MET A 279 -1.17 21.39 -20.74
N SER A 280 -0.67 21.99 -19.66
CA SER A 280 -0.01 23.30 -19.70
C SER A 280 1.33 23.23 -20.44
N LEU A 281 2.09 22.16 -20.26
CA LEU A 281 3.36 21.93 -20.95
C LEU A 281 3.20 21.41 -22.39
N ASP A 282 1.98 21.16 -22.85
CA ASP A 282 1.66 20.53 -24.14
C ASP A 282 2.31 19.14 -24.30
N LEU A 283 2.38 18.38 -23.20
CA LEU A 283 2.90 17.01 -23.17
C LEU A 283 1.75 15.98 -23.19
N PRO A 284 1.96 14.79 -23.80
CA PRO A 284 1.03 13.67 -23.71
C PRO A 284 0.72 13.28 -22.26
N LEU A 285 -0.49 12.78 -22.01
CA LEU A 285 -0.93 12.31 -20.70
C LEU A 285 -0.57 10.82 -20.50
N PRO A 286 -0.39 10.35 -19.25
CA PRO A 286 -0.17 8.94 -18.96
C PRO A 286 -1.32 8.08 -19.48
N ASP A 287 -1.01 6.87 -19.97
CA ASP A 287 -2.03 5.94 -20.48
C ASP A 287 -2.87 5.37 -19.33
N HIS A 288 -2.21 4.98 -18.23
CA HIS A 288 -2.86 4.43 -17.04
C HIS A 288 -2.25 4.99 -15.75
N ILE A 289 -3.09 5.61 -14.90
CA ILE A 289 -2.76 5.92 -13.50
C ILE A 289 -3.39 4.86 -12.62
N ALA A 290 -2.58 3.96 -12.07
CA ALA A 290 -3.02 2.81 -11.30
C ALA A 290 -2.85 3.06 -9.79
N ALA A 291 -3.97 3.19 -9.09
CA ALA A 291 -4.03 3.45 -7.65
C ALA A 291 -4.30 2.18 -6.84
N HIS A 292 -3.34 1.78 -6.01
CA HIS A 292 -3.53 0.66 -5.08
C HIS A 292 -4.06 1.12 -3.71
N GLY A 293 -4.59 0.18 -2.92
CA GLY A 293 -5.04 0.45 -1.54
C GLY A 293 -3.89 0.37 -0.53
N TRP A 294 -4.24 0.53 0.75
CA TRP A 294 -3.27 0.47 1.84
C TRP A 294 -3.09 -0.94 2.37
N TRP A 295 -1.86 -1.22 2.81
CA TRP A 295 -1.63 -2.31 3.74
C TRP A 295 -1.89 -1.82 5.16
N THR A 296 -2.62 -2.61 5.94
CA THR A 296 -2.87 -2.43 7.37
C THR A 296 -2.19 -3.54 8.16
N ARG A 297 -2.18 -3.41 9.49
CA ARG A 297 -1.84 -4.49 10.41
C ARG A 297 -2.92 -4.55 11.48
N ASP A 298 -3.54 -5.71 11.63
CA ASP A 298 -4.68 -5.94 12.54
C ASP A 298 -5.86 -4.96 12.28
N GLY A 299 -6.08 -4.62 11.01
CA GLY A 299 -7.11 -3.68 10.57
C GLY A 299 -6.76 -2.19 10.77
N GLU A 300 -5.61 -1.88 11.38
CA GLU A 300 -5.17 -0.51 11.59
C GLU A 300 -4.15 -0.06 10.53
N LYS A 301 -4.28 1.19 10.08
CA LYS A 301 -3.26 1.81 9.22
C LYS A 301 -1.91 1.83 9.94
N MET A 302 -0.87 1.36 9.26
CA MET A 302 0.49 1.39 9.79
C MET A 302 0.97 2.82 9.98
N SER A 303 1.50 3.11 11.17
CA SER A 303 2.11 4.39 11.51
C SER A 303 3.19 4.20 12.56
N LYS A 304 4.26 4.99 12.47
CA LYS A 304 5.37 4.91 13.41
C LYS A 304 4.97 5.29 14.84
N SER A 305 4.06 6.24 14.99
CA SER A 305 3.51 6.63 16.30
C SER A 305 2.81 5.47 17.02
N LYS A 306 2.28 4.49 16.28
CA LYS A 306 1.65 3.29 16.84
C LYS A 306 2.61 2.11 16.98
N GLY A 307 3.86 2.22 16.52
CA GLY A 307 4.83 1.12 16.54
C GLY A 307 4.43 -0.10 15.70
N ASN A 308 3.40 -0.01 14.86
CA ASN A 308 2.85 -1.14 14.09
C ASN A 308 3.40 -1.26 12.67
N VAL A 309 4.43 -0.47 12.32
CA VAL A 309 5.05 -0.49 10.98
C VAL A 309 5.79 -1.80 10.76
N VAL A 310 5.56 -2.43 9.62
CA VAL A 310 6.27 -3.64 9.19
C VAL A 310 7.45 -3.23 8.31
N ASP A 311 8.66 -3.58 8.74
CA ASP A 311 9.87 -3.44 7.93
C ASP A 311 9.86 -4.54 6.84
N PRO A 312 9.81 -4.18 5.55
CA PRO A 312 9.76 -5.16 4.48
C PRO A 312 11.04 -6.01 4.43
N LYS A 313 12.19 -5.47 4.84
CA LYS A 313 13.46 -6.22 4.84
C LYS A 313 13.42 -7.35 5.86
N GLU A 314 12.90 -7.10 7.05
CA GLU A 314 12.73 -8.14 8.06
C GLU A 314 11.85 -9.28 7.53
N VAL A 315 10.73 -8.95 6.86
CA VAL A 315 9.84 -9.95 6.22
C VAL A 315 10.59 -10.75 5.15
N ALA A 316 11.32 -10.08 4.25
CA ALA A 316 12.07 -10.75 3.19
C ALA A 316 13.21 -11.63 3.74
N ASP A 317 13.92 -11.19 4.78
CA ASP A 317 15.00 -11.95 5.41
C ASP A 317 14.44 -13.19 6.15
N ALA A 318 13.27 -13.08 6.78
CA ALA A 318 12.65 -14.18 7.52
C ALA A 318 11.96 -15.22 6.61
N TYR A 319 11.21 -14.76 5.60
CA TYR A 319 10.33 -15.60 4.80
C TYR A 319 10.85 -15.86 3.36
N GLY A 320 11.89 -15.15 2.94
CA GLY A 320 12.42 -15.15 1.59
C GLY A 320 11.75 -14.11 0.70
N LEU A 321 12.56 -13.40 -0.09
CA LEU A 321 12.12 -12.32 -0.97
C LEU A 321 11.04 -12.75 -1.98
N ASP A 322 11.24 -13.86 -2.68
CA ASP A 322 10.27 -14.34 -3.67
C ASP A 322 8.92 -14.70 -3.05
N ALA A 323 8.93 -15.34 -1.88
CA ALA A 323 7.72 -15.63 -1.14
C ALA A 323 6.98 -14.35 -0.74
N PHE A 324 7.73 -13.33 -0.29
CA PHE A 324 7.18 -12.02 0.03
C PHE A 324 6.60 -11.32 -1.20
N ARG A 325 7.31 -11.32 -2.34
CA ARG A 325 6.81 -10.77 -3.61
C ARG A 325 5.52 -11.45 -4.07
N TYR A 326 5.49 -12.78 -4.03
CA TYR A 326 4.30 -13.55 -4.36
C TYR A 326 3.12 -13.16 -3.48
N PHE A 327 3.32 -13.13 -2.15
CA PHE A 327 2.27 -12.76 -1.19
C PHE A 327 1.72 -11.35 -1.46
N MET A 328 2.60 -10.37 -1.66
CA MET A 328 2.22 -8.99 -1.97
C MET A 328 1.35 -8.88 -3.23
N LEU A 329 1.61 -9.69 -4.25
CA LEU A 329 0.86 -9.68 -5.52
C LEU A 329 -0.41 -10.56 -5.48
N ARG A 330 -0.44 -11.58 -4.61
CA ARG A 330 -1.48 -12.60 -4.56
C ARG A 330 -2.62 -12.29 -3.60
N GLU A 331 -2.31 -11.78 -2.42
CA GLU A 331 -3.22 -11.79 -1.27
C GLU A 331 -4.33 -10.75 -1.40
N VAL A 332 -3.99 -9.55 -1.86
CA VAL A 332 -4.90 -8.40 -1.88
C VAL A 332 -5.21 -8.00 -3.32
N PRO A 333 -6.48 -7.95 -3.74
CA PRO A 333 -6.86 -7.40 -5.03
C PRO A 333 -6.40 -5.95 -5.19
N PHE A 334 -5.78 -5.62 -6.32
CA PHE A 334 -5.27 -4.27 -6.57
C PHE A 334 -6.38 -3.21 -6.43
N GLY A 335 -6.05 -2.14 -5.70
CA GLY A 335 -6.97 -1.03 -5.41
C GLY A 335 -7.84 -1.22 -4.17
N GLN A 336 -7.82 -2.40 -3.53
CA GLN A 336 -8.41 -2.63 -2.22
C GLN A 336 -7.36 -2.46 -1.11
N ASP A 337 -7.84 -2.16 0.09
CA ASP A 337 -7.01 -2.24 1.29
C ASP A 337 -6.89 -3.72 1.71
N GLY A 338 -5.77 -4.07 2.32
CA GLY A 338 -5.55 -5.42 2.83
C GLY A 338 -4.69 -5.42 4.07
N ASP A 339 -4.74 -6.52 4.81
CA ASP A 339 -4.08 -6.63 6.11
C ASP A 339 -2.87 -7.56 6.03
N PHE A 340 -1.72 -7.10 6.53
CA PHE A 340 -0.53 -7.92 6.58
C PHE A 340 -0.61 -8.88 7.77
N SER A 341 -0.66 -10.18 7.47
CA SER A 341 -0.63 -11.25 8.46
C SER A 341 0.51 -12.21 8.16
N GLN A 342 1.41 -12.40 9.13
CA GLN A 342 2.46 -13.41 9.04
C GLN A 342 1.88 -14.82 8.87
N LYS A 343 0.71 -15.08 9.46
CA LYS A 343 -0.01 -16.34 9.29
C LYS A 343 -0.50 -16.52 7.85
N ALA A 344 -1.12 -15.50 7.27
CA ALA A 344 -1.55 -15.56 5.87
C ALA A 344 -0.34 -15.76 4.92
N LEU A 345 0.78 -15.07 5.19
CA LEU A 345 2.03 -15.27 4.44
C LEU A 345 2.53 -16.71 4.56
N MET A 346 2.60 -17.27 5.77
CA MET A 346 2.98 -18.68 5.98
C MET A 346 2.04 -19.65 5.27
N ASP A 347 0.74 -19.42 5.33
CA ASP A 347 -0.26 -20.27 4.68
C ASP A 347 -0.06 -20.25 3.15
N ARG A 348 0.20 -19.08 2.56
CA ARG A 348 0.54 -18.95 1.12
C ARG A 348 1.85 -19.65 0.76
N ILE A 349 2.88 -19.52 1.59
CA ILE A 349 4.15 -20.22 1.37
C ILE A 349 3.95 -21.73 1.41
N ASN A 350 3.28 -22.24 2.43
CA ASN A 350 3.12 -23.67 2.63
C ASN A 350 2.18 -24.30 1.59
N SER A 351 1.01 -23.69 1.38
CA SER A 351 -0.01 -24.18 0.46
C SER A 351 0.42 -23.96 -0.99
N ASP A 352 0.54 -22.71 -1.39
CA ASP A 352 0.62 -22.35 -2.80
C ASP A 352 2.03 -22.65 -3.34
N LEU A 353 3.08 -22.22 -2.64
CA LEU A 353 4.47 -22.37 -3.12
C LEU A 353 5.04 -23.77 -2.80
N GLY A 354 4.85 -24.27 -1.59
CA GLY A 354 5.35 -25.55 -1.13
C GLY A 354 4.59 -26.75 -1.69
N ASN A 355 3.30 -26.86 -1.37
CA ASN A 355 2.49 -28.05 -1.67
C ASN A 355 2.09 -28.17 -3.14
N ASP A 356 1.91 -27.05 -3.84
CA ASP A 356 1.50 -27.08 -5.25
C ASP A 356 2.72 -26.96 -6.19
N LEU A 357 3.42 -25.83 -6.19
CA LEU A 357 4.51 -25.57 -7.13
C LEU A 357 5.76 -26.41 -6.84
N GLY A 358 6.30 -26.34 -5.63
CA GLY A 358 7.54 -27.02 -5.24
C GLY A 358 7.40 -28.54 -5.24
N ASN A 359 6.30 -29.06 -4.73
CA ASN A 359 6.00 -30.48 -4.73
C ASN A 359 5.81 -31.04 -6.16
N LEU A 360 5.22 -30.28 -7.08
CA LEU A 360 5.09 -30.70 -8.48
C LEU A 360 6.47 -30.91 -9.12
N LEU A 361 7.40 -29.98 -8.92
CA LEU A 361 8.79 -30.14 -9.37
C LEU A 361 9.46 -31.39 -8.80
N ASN A 362 9.30 -31.61 -7.49
CA ASN A 362 9.85 -32.78 -6.81
C ASN A 362 9.29 -34.09 -7.37
N ARG A 363 7.99 -34.13 -7.67
CA ARG A 363 7.33 -35.29 -8.28
C ARG A 363 7.86 -35.57 -9.68
N ILE A 364 8.02 -34.54 -10.52
CA ILE A 364 8.62 -34.70 -11.86
C ILE A 364 10.04 -35.22 -11.73
N SER A 365 10.89 -34.55 -10.94
CA SER A 365 12.28 -34.96 -10.72
C SER A 365 12.40 -36.42 -10.23
N GLY A 366 11.53 -36.83 -9.30
CA GLY A 366 11.47 -38.21 -8.82
C GLY A 366 11.04 -39.21 -9.90
N MET A 367 9.99 -38.91 -10.67
CA MET A 367 9.50 -39.80 -11.74
C MET A 367 10.49 -39.89 -12.90
N SER A 368 11.01 -38.76 -13.38
CA SER A 368 12.01 -38.71 -14.45
C SER A 368 13.27 -39.47 -14.06
N GLY A 369 13.79 -39.28 -12.84
CA GLY A 369 14.96 -40.00 -12.37
C GLY A 369 14.74 -41.50 -12.20
N LYS A 370 13.56 -41.91 -11.69
CA LYS A 370 13.25 -43.31 -11.42
C LYS A 370 12.95 -44.12 -12.68
N TYR A 371 12.27 -43.52 -13.66
CA TYR A 371 11.74 -44.24 -14.82
C TYR A 371 12.51 -43.97 -16.11
N PHE A 372 13.17 -42.82 -16.23
CA PHE A 372 13.69 -42.33 -17.51
C PHE A 372 15.12 -41.76 -17.42
N ASP A 373 15.86 -42.03 -16.35
CA ASP A 373 17.24 -41.52 -16.13
C ASP A 373 17.34 -40.00 -16.34
N PHE A 374 16.32 -39.27 -15.85
CA PHE A 374 16.15 -37.83 -15.99
C PHE A 374 15.93 -37.30 -17.42
N LYS A 375 15.91 -38.16 -18.44
CA LYS A 375 15.67 -37.76 -19.83
C LYS A 375 14.19 -37.79 -20.16
N ILE A 376 13.73 -36.75 -20.85
CA ILE A 376 12.34 -36.62 -21.29
C ILE A 376 12.36 -36.32 -22.79
N ASP A 377 11.83 -37.22 -23.61
CA ASP A 377 11.88 -37.14 -25.07
C ASP A 377 10.56 -37.58 -25.76
N SER A 378 9.43 -37.49 -25.04
CA SER A 378 8.13 -37.91 -25.59
C SER A 378 7.64 -37.02 -26.74
N LYS A 379 7.21 -37.67 -27.84
CA LYS A 379 6.52 -37.02 -28.97
C LYS A 379 5.00 -37.18 -28.94
N ASP A 380 4.48 -37.94 -27.97
CA ASP A 380 3.08 -38.37 -27.91
C ASP A 380 2.26 -37.60 -26.85
N VAL A 381 2.76 -36.47 -26.35
CA VAL A 381 2.05 -35.66 -25.34
C VAL A 381 0.64 -35.29 -25.81
N VAL A 382 0.51 -34.78 -27.04
CA VAL A 382 -0.80 -34.43 -27.62
C VAL A 382 -1.68 -35.67 -27.77
N LYS A 383 -1.12 -36.80 -28.18
CA LYS A 383 -1.88 -38.05 -28.38
C LYS A 383 -2.54 -38.55 -27.09
N TYR A 384 -1.86 -38.44 -25.94
CA TYR A 384 -2.35 -38.98 -24.68
C TYR A 384 -3.01 -37.93 -23.76
N HIS A 385 -2.68 -36.65 -23.91
CA HIS A 385 -3.04 -35.58 -22.98
C HIS A 385 -3.55 -34.30 -23.68
N GLU A 386 -4.21 -34.46 -24.83
CA GLU A 386 -4.84 -33.34 -25.57
C GLU A 386 -5.81 -32.54 -24.67
N LYS A 387 -6.58 -33.23 -23.84
CA LYS A 387 -7.56 -32.61 -22.94
C LYS A 387 -6.89 -31.64 -21.97
N GLU A 388 -5.87 -32.09 -21.25
CA GLU A 388 -5.14 -31.28 -20.28
C GLU A 388 -4.43 -30.10 -20.95
N LEU A 389 -3.86 -30.32 -22.15
CA LEU A 389 -3.24 -29.25 -22.93
C LEU A 389 -4.25 -28.17 -23.32
N ASN A 390 -5.44 -28.56 -23.77
CA ASN A 390 -6.51 -27.61 -24.14
C ASN A 390 -6.99 -26.81 -22.92
N GLU A 391 -7.23 -27.47 -21.77
CA GLU A 391 -7.62 -26.79 -20.53
C GLU A 391 -6.55 -25.77 -20.09
N VAL A 392 -5.27 -26.12 -20.17
CA VAL A 392 -4.17 -25.20 -19.86
C VAL A 392 -4.14 -24.04 -20.87
N GLN A 393 -4.34 -24.32 -22.15
CA GLN A 393 -4.28 -23.29 -23.19
C GLN A 393 -5.42 -22.27 -23.08
N GLU A 394 -6.62 -22.70 -22.71
CA GLU A 394 -7.76 -21.78 -22.46
C GLU A 394 -7.44 -20.78 -21.35
N ILE A 395 -6.72 -21.21 -20.31
CA ILE A 395 -6.29 -20.32 -19.23
C ILE A 395 -5.20 -19.38 -19.75
N LEU A 396 -4.17 -19.91 -20.42
CA LEU A 396 -3.06 -19.11 -20.96
C LEU A 396 -3.51 -18.01 -21.92
N ASP A 397 -4.51 -18.29 -22.77
CA ASP A 397 -5.07 -17.30 -23.70
C ASP A 397 -5.75 -16.13 -22.98
N ASN A 398 -6.01 -16.25 -21.67
CA ASN A 398 -6.73 -15.26 -20.87
C ASN A 398 -5.87 -14.56 -19.80
N VAL A 399 -4.71 -15.09 -19.39
CA VAL A 399 -4.00 -14.53 -18.23
C VAL A 399 -3.38 -13.16 -18.48
N GLU A 400 -2.91 -12.87 -19.70
CA GLU A 400 -2.21 -11.62 -20.03
C GLU A 400 -3.11 -10.39 -19.80
N LYS A 401 -4.43 -10.51 -20.07
CA LYS A 401 -5.38 -9.42 -19.87
C LYS A 401 -5.44 -8.95 -18.41
N TYR A 402 -5.12 -9.81 -17.45
CA TYR A 402 -5.10 -9.43 -16.04
C TYR A 402 -3.91 -8.54 -15.71
N VAL A 403 -2.77 -8.72 -16.39
CA VAL A 403 -1.60 -7.85 -16.22
C VAL A 403 -1.94 -6.44 -16.69
N PHE A 404 -2.50 -6.30 -17.90
CA PHE A 404 -2.88 -4.99 -18.46
C PHE A 404 -3.96 -4.26 -17.63
N ASN A 405 -4.85 -4.99 -16.97
CA ASN A 405 -5.92 -4.43 -16.15
C ASN A 405 -5.57 -4.33 -14.66
N MET A 406 -4.29 -4.50 -14.28
CA MET A 406 -3.83 -4.48 -12.88
C MET A 406 -4.51 -5.51 -11.97
N GLN A 407 -5.03 -6.61 -12.51
CA GLN A 407 -5.66 -7.72 -11.76
C GLN A 407 -4.65 -8.81 -11.40
N LEU A 408 -3.54 -8.43 -10.78
CA LEU A 408 -2.38 -9.32 -10.54
C LEU A 408 -2.70 -10.52 -9.64
N ASN A 409 -3.63 -10.35 -8.69
CA ASN A 409 -4.10 -11.46 -7.87
C ASN A 409 -4.83 -12.53 -8.71
N ARG A 410 -5.61 -12.12 -9.72
CA ARG A 410 -6.31 -13.04 -10.64
C ARG A 410 -5.36 -13.69 -11.64
N TYR A 411 -4.35 -12.96 -12.09
CA TYR A 411 -3.25 -13.52 -12.88
C TYR A 411 -2.62 -14.72 -12.15
N LEU A 412 -2.30 -14.55 -10.87
CA LEU A 412 -1.73 -15.62 -10.05
C LEU A 412 -2.74 -16.75 -9.75
N GLU A 413 -4.00 -16.43 -9.48
CA GLU A 413 -5.07 -17.44 -9.33
C GLU A 413 -5.18 -18.37 -10.54
N ASP A 414 -5.17 -17.80 -11.74
CA ASP A 414 -5.33 -18.57 -12.97
C ASP A 414 -4.08 -19.40 -13.29
N ILE A 415 -2.87 -18.90 -12.98
CA ILE A 415 -1.65 -19.72 -13.04
C ILE A 415 -1.71 -20.91 -12.07
N TRP A 416 -2.28 -20.73 -10.88
CA TRP A 416 -2.44 -21.84 -9.94
C TRP A 416 -3.47 -22.89 -10.40
N LYS A 417 -4.46 -22.51 -11.20
CA LYS A 417 -5.36 -23.49 -11.86
C LYS A 417 -4.59 -24.38 -12.82
N ILE A 418 -3.60 -23.84 -13.54
CA ILE A 418 -2.71 -24.62 -14.42
C ILE A 418 -1.91 -25.65 -13.60
N LEU A 419 -1.36 -25.25 -12.45
CA LEU A 419 -0.66 -26.17 -11.52
C LEU A 419 -1.60 -27.26 -10.97
N THR A 420 -2.86 -26.90 -10.71
CA THR A 420 -3.90 -27.86 -10.26
C THR A 420 -4.16 -28.93 -11.32
N ILE A 421 -4.27 -28.55 -12.59
CA ILE A 421 -4.45 -29.49 -13.72
C ILE A 421 -3.27 -30.48 -13.76
N ALA A 422 -2.04 -29.97 -13.67
CA ALA A 422 -0.84 -30.80 -13.68
C ALA A 422 -0.77 -31.78 -12.50
N ASN A 423 -1.04 -31.31 -11.29
CA ASN A 423 -1.06 -32.16 -10.09
C ASN A 423 -2.15 -33.23 -10.17
N LYS A 424 -3.33 -32.88 -10.68
CA LYS A 424 -4.44 -33.80 -10.87
C LYS A 424 -4.12 -34.86 -11.93
N ALA A 425 -3.49 -34.48 -13.04
CA ALA A 425 -3.11 -35.42 -14.10
C ALA A 425 -2.20 -36.56 -13.60
N ILE A 426 -1.30 -36.28 -12.64
CA ILE A 426 -0.47 -37.32 -12.01
C ILE A 426 -1.33 -38.38 -11.30
N GLY A 427 -2.36 -37.93 -10.57
CA GLY A 427 -3.26 -38.80 -9.84
C GLY A 427 -4.20 -39.59 -10.76
N ASP A 428 -4.75 -38.94 -11.78
CA ASP A 428 -5.72 -39.54 -12.69
C ASP A 428 -5.06 -40.59 -13.62
N HIS A 429 -3.82 -40.36 -14.07
CA HIS A 429 -3.14 -41.24 -15.03
C HIS A 429 -2.20 -42.28 -14.39
N GLU A 430 -1.89 -42.13 -13.10
CA GLU A 430 -1.11 -43.08 -12.28
C GLU A 430 0.14 -43.64 -13.00
N PRO A 431 1.19 -42.83 -13.25
CA PRO A 431 2.33 -43.25 -14.06
C PRO A 431 3.06 -44.47 -13.48
N TRP A 432 3.02 -44.67 -12.16
CA TRP A 432 3.57 -45.87 -11.51
C TRP A 432 2.84 -47.16 -11.90
N ALA A 433 1.54 -47.11 -12.18
CA ALA A 433 0.77 -48.25 -12.66
C ALA A 433 1.10 -48.50 -14.12
N LYS A 434 1.15 -47.45 -14.95
CA LYS A 434 1.56 -47.53 -16.36
C LYS A 434 2.93 -48.17 -16.54
N MET A 435 3.91 -47.77 -15.73
CA MET A 435 5.25 -48.38 -15.75
C MET A 435 5.23 -49.87 -15.37
N LYS A 436 4.37 -50.30 -14.44
CA LYS A 436 4.21 -51.72 -14.08
C LYS A 436 3.55 -52.53 -15.19
N ASP A 437 2.61 -51.93 -15.91
CA ASP A 437 1.87 -52.55 -17.00
C ASP A 437 2.63 -52.54 -18.33
N GLY A 438 3.89 -52.07 -18.35
CA GLY A 438 4.72 -51.97 -19.56
C GLY A 438 4.32 -50.85 -20.51
N LYS A 439 3.46 -49.92 -20.08
CA LYS A 439 2.98 -48.76 -20.85
C LYS A 439 3.93 -47.56 -20.70
N THR A 440 5.20 -47.78 -21.02
CA THR A 440 6.28 -46.81 -20.81
C THR A 440 6.08 -45.52 -21.60
N GLU A 441 5.55 -45.60 -22.82
CA GLU A 441 5.26 -44.42 -23.66
C GLU A 441 4.17 -43.53 -23.06
N GLU A 442 3.08 -44.11 -22.55
CA GLU A 442 2.01 -43.37 -21.85
C GLU A 442 2.57 -42.65 -20.60
N ALA A 443 3.40 -43.36 -19.81
CA ALA A 443 4.02 -42.78 -18.62
C ALA A 443 4.98 -41.63 -18.96
N MET A 444 5.77 -41.77 -20.03
CA MET A 444 6.69 -40.73 -20.48
C MET A 444 5.95 -39.52 -21.03
N ALA A 445 4.85 -39.72 -21.76
CA ALA A 445 3.99 -38.64 -22.26
C ALA A 445 3.40 -37.81 -21.12
N LEU A 446 3.02 -38.46 -20.00
CA LEU A 446 2.55 -37.75 -18.81
C LEU A 446 3.66 -36.92 -18.15
N VAL A 447 4.86 -37.49 -17.99
CA VAL A 447 5.99 -36.74 -17.43
C VAL A 447 6.32 -35.54 -18.32
N ALA A 448 6.34 -35.73 -19.64
CA ALA A 448 6.56 -34.66 -20.62
C ALA A 448 5.45 -33.59 -20.61
N LEU A 449 4.18 -33.97 -20.43
CA LEU A 449 3.07 -33.02 -20.23
C LEU A 449 3.37 -32.10 -19.05
N ILE A 450 3.70 -32.67 -17.89
CA ILE A 450 3.88 -31.91 -16.66
C ILE A 450 5.11 -31.01 -16.77
N THR A 451 6.20 -31.49 -17.38
CA THR A 451 7.39 -30.67 -17.65
C THR A 451 7.06 -29.50 -18.58
N ASN A 452 6.24 -29.70 -19.60
CA ASN A 452 5.75 -28.63 -20.47
C ASN A 452 4.90 -27.61 -19.71
N ILE A 453 3.97 -28.06 -18.87
CA ILE A 453 3.15 -27.17 -18.05
C ILE A 453 4.05 -26.36 -17.10
N MET A 454 5.00 -27.01 -16.43
CA MET A 454 5.94 -26.33 -15.55
C MET A 454 6.81 -25.31 -16.28
N ALA A 455 7.24 -25.60 -17.50
CA ALA A 455 8.01 -24.65 -18.32
C ALA A 455 7.17 -23.39 -18.64
N LYS A 456 5.91 -23.57 -19.03
CA LYS A 456 4.98 -22.44 -19.28
C LYS A 456 4.72 -21.64 -18.00
N VAL A 457 4.49 -22.30 -16.87
CA VAL A 457 4.31 -21.65 -15.56
C VAL A 457 5.56 -20.90 -15.13
N ALA A 458 6.76 -21.46 -15.34
CA ALA A 458 8.01 -20.79 -15.02
C ALA A 458 8.15 -19.46 -15.78
N LEU A 459 7.88 -19.43 -17.09
CA LEU A 459 7.91 -18.18 -17.87
C LEU A 459 6.96 -17.12 -17.30
N LEU A 460 5.75 -17.52 -16.88
CA LEU A 460 4.75 -16.60 -16.35
C LEU A 460 5.05 -16.11 -14.93
N LEU A 461 5.71 -16.92 -14.10
CA LEU A 461 6.03 -16.57 -12.71
C LEU A 461 7.39 -15.89 -12.55
N ASP A 462 8.24 -15.86 -13.58
CA ASP A 462 9.58 -15.25 -13.50
C ASP A 462 9.54 -13.79 -13.03
N SER A 463 8.62 -13.01 -13.59
CA SER A 463 8.41 -11.61 -13.18
C SER A 463 7.95 -11.43 -11.73
N VAL A 464 7.42 -12.49 -11.11
CA VAL A 464 6.87 -12.49 -9.75
C VAL A 464 7.90 -12.99 -8.74
N MET A 465 8.59 -14.10 -9.05
CA MET A 465 9.55 -14.80 -8.19
C MET A 465 10.84 -15.14 -8.95
N PRO A 466 11.65 -14.15 -9.34
CA PRO A 466 12.76 -14.37 -10.28
C PRO A 466 13.81 -15.37 -9.77
N GLU A 467 14.15 -15.38 -8.49
CA GLU A 467 15.23 -16.22 -7.96
C GLU A 467 14.84 -17.71 -7.93
N LYS A 468 13.65 -18.02 -7.43
CA LYS A 468 13.11 -19.38 -7.29
C LYS A 468 12.69 -19.94 -8.64
N ILE A 469 12.14 -19.10 -9.51
CA ILE A 469 11.76 -19.51 -10.86
C ILE A 469 12.99 -19.78 -11.73
N ALA A 470 14.08 -19.03 -11.59
CA ALA A 470 15.34 -19.34 -12.27
C ALA A 470 15.88 -20.74 -11.90
N LYS A 471 15.74 -21.15 -10.63
CA LYS A 471 16.08 -22.51 -10.17
C LYS A 471 15.18 -23.57 -10.80
N ILE A 472 13.87 -23.29 -10.93
CA ILE A 472 12.92 -24.18 -11.63
C ILE A 472 13.29 -24.30 -13.11
N ALA A 473 13.51 -23.19 -13.80
CA ALA A 473 13.87 -23.19 -15.22
C ALA A 473 15.19 -23.95 -15.47
N THR A 474 16.20 -23.75 -14.63
CA THR A 474 17.45 -24.53 -14.66
C THR A 474 17.18 -26.03 -14.51
N SER A 475 16.30 -26.43 -13.58
CA SER A 475 15.90 -27.83 -13.38
C SER A 475 15.26 -28.42 -14.64
N LEU A 476 14.49 -27.64 -15.38
CA LEU A 476 13.78 -28.05 -16.60
C LEU A 476 14.63 -27.98 -17.88
N GLY A 477 15.85 -27.44 -17.80
CA GLY A 477 16.66 -27.13 -18.99
C GLY A 477 16.07 -25.99 -19.84
N LEU A 478 15.30 -25.09 -19.21
CA LEU A 478 14.64 -23.96 -19.85
C LEU A 478 15.45 -22.67 -19.63
N GLU A 479 15.63 -21.90 -20.69
CA GLU A 479 16.09 -20.52 -20.61
C GLU A 479 14.88 -19.57 -20.59
N ILE A 480 14.83 -18.64 -19.64
CA ILE A 480 13.75 -17.65 -19.54
C ILE A 480 14.14 -16.41 -20.34
N ASN A 481 13.58 -16.27 -21.53
CA ASN A 481 13.79 -15.14 -22.41
C ASN A 481 12.59 -14.96 -23.35
N ASN A 482 12.63 -13.91 -24.18
CA ASN A 482 11.56 -13.61 -25.12
C ASN A 482 11.35 -14.71 -26.18
N GLU A 483 12.41 -15.39 -26.60
CA GLU A 483 12.30 -16.49 -27.56
C GLU A 483 11.51 -17.66 -26.97
N SER A 484 11.86 -18.11 -25.77
CA SER A 484 11.13 -19.15 -25.04
C SER A 484 9.68 -18.75 -24.74
N TYR A 485 9.44 -17.48 -24.39
CA TYR A 485 8.08 -16.95 -24.22
C TYR A 485 7.27 -17.07 -25.51
N ASN A 486 7.80 -16.56 -26.63
CA ASN A 486 7.11 -16.64 -27.93
C ASN A 486 6.87 -18.09 -28.34
N LYS A 487 7.85 -18.97 -28.14
CA LYS A 487 7.73 -20.39 -28.49
C LYS A 487 6.64 -21.10 -27.68
N LEU A 488 6.69 -21.01 -26.36
CA LEU A 488 5.88 -21.85 -25.46
C LEU A 488 4.53 -21.23 -25.11
N ILE A 489 4.44 -19.90 -25.04
CA ILE A 489 3.21 -19.18 -24.68
C ILE A 489 2.45 -18.74 -25.94
N VAL A 490 3.11 -18.05 -26.88
CA VAL A 490 2.44 -17.46 -28.06
C VAL A 490 2.19 -18.49 -29.15
N ASN A 491 3.22 -19.25 -29.56
CA ASN A 491 3.14 -20.26 -30.60
C ASN A 491 2.60 -21.60 -30.08
N LYS A 492 2.38 -21.70 -28.76
CA LYS A 492 1.78 -22.86 -28.08
C LYS A 492 2.57 -24.16 -28.28
N GLU A 493 3.86 -24.05 -28.59
CA GLU A 493 4.72 -25.20 -28.79
C GLU A 493 4.99 -25.93 -27.47
N LEU A 494 5.47 -27.16 -27.61
CA LEU A 494 5.96 -27.98 -26.50
C LEU A 494 7.49 -28.00 -26.53
N ILE A 495 8.11 -28.07 -25.36
CA ILE A 495 9.52 -28.41 -25.25
C ILE A 495 9.75 -29.80 -25.85
N GLY A 496 10.87 -29.94 -26.55
CA GLY A 496 11.31 -31.22 -27.10
C GLY A 496 12.07 -32.05 -26.06
N GLU A 497 13.16 -32.69 -26.50
CA GLU A 497 14.03 -33.43 -25.59
C GLU A 497 14.66 -32.51 -24.54
N THR A 498 14.57 -32.89 -23.27
CA THR A 498 15.23 -32.20 -22.16
C THR A 498 15.74 -33.18 -21.11
N THR A 499 16.64 -32.70 -20.25
CA THR A 499 17.15 -33.44 -19.09
C THR A 499 16.82 -32.70 -17.81
N ILE A 500 16.17 -33.38 -16.87
CA ILE A 500 15.81 -32.81 -15.58
C ILE A 500 17.01 -32.81 -14.64
N THR A 501 17.38 -31.62 -14.17
CA THR A 501 18.42 -31.48 -13.13
C THR A 501 17.76 -31.42 -11.76
N LYS A 502 18.25 -32.22 -10.81
CA LYS A 502 17.78 -32.16 -9.42
C LYS A 502 18.16 -30.83 -8.79
N VAL A 503 17.20 -30.23 -8.08
CA VAL A 503 17.40 -29.05 -7.25
C VAL A 503 17.01 -29.35 -5.81
N GLU A 504 17.57 -28.60 -4.87
CA GLU A 504 17.17 -28.66 -3.47
C GLU A 504 15.74 -28.16 -3.27
N GLN A 505 15.15 -28.45 -2.11
CA GLN A 505 13.80 -28.01 -1.78
C GLN A 505 13.71 -26.47 -1.81
N LEU A 506 12.88 -25.94 -2.71
CA LEU A 506 12.80 -24.50 -2.98
C LEU A 506 12.06 -23.71 -1.89
N PHE A 507 11.01 -24.33 -1.35
CA PHE A 507 10.10 -23.76 -0.36
C PHE A 507 10.02 -24.72 0.84
N PRO A 508 10.91 -24.57 1.83
CA PRO A 508 10.81 -25.33 3.08
C PRO A 508 9.52 -24.95 3.82
N ARG A 509 8.90 -25.93 4.46
CA ARG A 509 7.67 -25.70 5.23
C ARG A 509 7.97 -24.84 6.46
N ILE A 510 7.10 -23.88 6.74
CA ILE A 510 7.21 -22.99 7.89
C ILE A 510 6.11 -23.37 8.90
N GLU A 511 6.51 -23.77 10.11
CA GLU A 511 5.59 -24.25 11.14
C GLU A 511 5.22 -23.17 12.16
N GLU A 512 6.08 -22.18 12.34
CA GLU A 512 5.95 -21.13 13.35
C GLU A 512 6.16 -19.74 12.75
N ILE A 513 5.63 -18.72 13.42
CA ILE A 513 5.81 -17.32 13.04
C ILE A 513 7.29 -16.95 13.25
N LEU A 514 7.92 -16.35 12.23
CA LEU A 514 9.36 -16.12 12.19
C LEU A 514 9.76 -14.70 12.61
N LEU A 515 8.86 -13.71 12.51
CA LEU A 515 9.12 -12.37 13.04
C LEU A 515 8.48 -12.21 14.42
N GLU A 516 9.27 -11.71 15.35
CA GLU A 516 8.76 -11.27 16.64
C GLU A 516 7.68 -10.22 16.45
N GLN A 517 6.53 -10.41 17.12
CA GLN A 517 5.49 -9.38 17.12
C GLN A 517 6.02 -8.18 17.89
N ALA A 518 6.06 -7.02 17.22
CA ALA A 518 6.33 -5.74 17.87
C ALA A 518 5.47 -5.60 19.15
N LYS A 519 6.13 -5.64 20.31
CA LYS A 519 5.49 -5.25 21.57
C LYS A 519 5.19 -3.74 21.49
N PRO A 520 4.08 -3.26 22.06
CA PRO A 520 3.86 -1.82 22.21
C PRO A 520 5.09 -1.23 22.87
N THR A 521 5.83 -0.41 22.14
CA THR A 521 7.09 0.12 22.61
C THR A 521 6.76 1.25 23.58
N GLU A 522 7.00 1.06 24.88
CA GLU A 522 7.14 2.17 25.81
C GLU A 522 8.23 3.08 25.24
N VAL A 523 7.84 4.32 24.90
CA VAL A 523 8.76 5.32 24.37
C VAL A 523 9.84 5.56 25.42
N SER A 524 11.06 5.18 25.08
CA SER A 524 12.23 5.32 25.94
C SER A 524 12.48 6.80 26.26
N LYS A 525 12.26 7.15 27.52
CA LYS A 525 12.96 8.27 28.14
C LYS A 525 14.39 7.81 28.37
N THR A 526 15.33 8.52 27.75
CA THR A 526 16.76 8.50 27.99
C THR A 526 17.11 8.34 29.47
N GLU A 527 17.86 7.31 29.84
CA GLU A 527 18.71 7.35 31.03
C GLU A 527 20.07 6.68 30.80
N VAL A 528 21.07 7.34 31.35
CA VAL A 528 22.51 7.10 31.30
C VAL A 528 22.87 5.87 32.14
N GLU A 529 23.87 5.11 31.69
CA GLU A 529 24.47 3.98 32.42
C GLU A 529 24.91 4.33 33.85
N GLU A 530 24.59 3.46 34.82
CA GLU A 530 25.55 3.07 35.86
C GLU A 530 25.26 1.65 36.41
N LYS A 531 26.33 0.91 36.72
CA LYS A 531 26.34 -0.56 36.96
C LYS A 531 26.25 -0.96 38.44
N LYS A 532 25.47 -2.05 38.66
CA LYS A 532 25.61 -3.17 39.65
C LYS A 532 25.23 -2.96 41.14
N PRO A 533 24.94 -4.04 41.93
CA PRO A 533 24.52 -5.42 41.59
C PRO A 533 23.30 -5.96 42.41
N SER A 534 22.84 -7.13 41.98
CA SER A 534 21.73 -7.98 42.45
C SER A 534 21.29 -7.97 43.92
N LYS A 535 19.96 -7.98 44.13
CA LYS A 535 19.29 -8.78 45.17
C LYS A 535 17.97 -9.35 44.63
N LYS A 536 17.80 -10.66 44.80
CA LYS A 536 16.56 -11.41 44.60
C LYS A 536 15.54 -10.99 45.65
N GLU A 537 14.38 -10.50 45.22
CA GLU A 537 13.13 -10.63 45.97
C GLU A 537 12.01 -10.96 44.99
N GLU A 538 11.37 -12.11 45.25
CA GLU A 538 10.15 -12.54 44.57
C GLU A 538 9.00 -11.60 44.95
N LYS A 539 8.41 -10.95 43.95
CA LYS A 539 7.04 -10.42 44.04
C LYS A 539 6.27 -10.86 42.80
N LYS A 540 5.19 -11.61 43.07
CA LYS A 540 4.13 -11.91 42.11
C LYS A 540 3.43 -10.60 41.75
N GLU A 541 3.50 -10.22 40.48
CA GLU A 541 2.54 -9.30 39.88
C GLU A 541 1.79 -10.07 38.78
N THR A 542 0.49 -10.16 39.00
CA THR A 542 -0.54 -10.64 38.08
C THR A 542 -0.56 -9.77 36.83
N GLN A 543 -0.26 -10.37 35.68
CA GLN A 543 -0.60 -9.81 34.37
C GLN A 543 -2.13 -9.83 34.21
N GLU A 544 -2.74 -8.68 33.92
CA GLU A 544 -4.09 -8.64 33.35
C GLU A 544 -3.97 -9.09 31.90
N GLU A 545 -4.41 -10.33 31.64
CA GLU A 545 -4.74 -10.81 30.30
C GLU A 545 -5.96 -10.01 29.82
N ASP A 546 -5.86 -9.39 28.64
CA ASP A 546 -7.02 -8.87 27.93
C ASP A 546 -7.94 -10.05 27.59
N ASN A 547 -9.01 -10.20 28.36
CA ASN A 547 -10.07 -11.16 28.10
C ASN A 547 -10.81 -10.74 26.83
N LEU A 548 -10.32 -11.19 25.66
CA LEU A 548 -10.98 -10.98 24.37
C LEU A 548 -12.40 -11.55 24.43
N ILE A 549 -13.40 -10.68 24.25
CA ILE A 549 -14.80 -11.07 24.19
C ILE A 549 -15.26 -11.29 22.74
N THR A 550 -16.16 -12.23 22.52
CA THR A 550 -16.80 -12.43 21.21
C THR A 550 -17.79 -11.32 20.92
N ILE A 551 -18.14 -11.14 19.63
CA ILE A 551 -19.18 -10.17 19.22
C ILE A 551 -20.53 -10.44 19.90
N ASP A 552 -20.85 -11.71 20.15
CA ASP A 552 -22.07 -12.10 20.86
C ASP A 552 -22.07 -11.61 22.31
N GLN A 553 -20.92 -11.69 22.99
CA GLN A 553 -20.74 -11.15 24.34
C GLN A 553 -20.85 -9.62 24.38
N PHE A 554 -20.44 -8.92 23.31
CA PHE A 554 -20.68 -7.48 23.19
C PHE A 554 -22.17 -7.15 23.04
N PHE A 555 -22.91 -7.91 22.21
CA PHE A 555 -24.36 -7.73 22.04
C PHE A 555 -25.20 -8.06 23.28
N GLU A 556 -24.64 -8.76 24.27
CA GLU A 556 -25.29 -8.89 25.59
C GLU A 556 -25.35 -7.57 26.35
N THR A 557 -24.55 -6.55 25.98
CA THR A 557 -24.57 -5.22 26.62
C THR A 557 -25.59 -4.31 25.93
N THR A 558 -26.47 -3.67 26.71
CA THR A 558 -27.44 -2.70 26.20
C THR A 558 -26.92 -1.28 26.39
N LEU A 559 -26.42 -0.68 25.31
CA LEU A 559 -25.98 0.71 25.28
C LEU A 559 -27.10 1.63 24.77
N ARG A 560 -27.36 2.73 25.47
CA ARG A 560 -28.38 3.72 25.10
C ARG A 560 -27.86 5.15 25.21
N ILE A 561 -28.39 6.04 24.40
CA ILE A 561 -28.23 7.48 24.59
C ILE A 561 -29.21 7.95 25.68
N GLY A 562 -28.70 8.68 26.68
CA GLY A 562 -29.53 9.29 27.71
C GLY A 562 -29.16 10.74 27.99
N THR A 563 -30.14 11.54 28.43
CA THR A 563 -29.93 12.93 28.84
C THR A 563 -29.90 13.04 30.35
N ILE A 564 -28.90 13.73 30.90
CA ILE A 564 -28.81 13.99 32.34
C ILE A 564 -29.84 15.09 32.68
N VAL A 565 -30.86 14.74 33.45
CA VAL A 565 -31.95 15.67 33.82
C VAL A 565 -31.75 16.29 35.20
N GLU A 566 -30.96 15.64 36.05
CA GLU A 566 -30.62 16.14 37.38
C GLU A 566 -29.21 15.66 37.75
N ALA A 567 -28.46 16.52 38.43
CA ALA A 567 -27.11 16.21 38.91
C ALA A 567 -26.89 16.83 40.29
N GLU A 568 -26.38 16.03 41.23
CA GLU A 568 -26.09 16.43 42.60
C GLU A 568 -24.73 15.90 43.04
N GLU A 569 -24.05 16.63 43.93
CA GLU A 569 -22.84 16.11 44.55
C GLU A 569 -23.17 15.09 45.63
N VAL A 570 -22.44 13.96 45.66
CA VAL A 570 -22.63 12.95 46.70
C VAL A 570 -21.99 13.41 48.02
N PRO A 571 -22.75 13.56 49.13
CA PRO A 571 -22.20 13.96 50.41
C PRO A 571 -21.10 13.01 50.87
N LYS A 572 -19.97 13.56 51.36
CA LYS A 572 -18.77 12.82 51.80
C LYS A 572 -17.97 12.11 50.69
N SER A 573 -18.27 12.33 49.41
CA SER A 573 -17.43 11.88 48.29
C SER A 573 -16.72 13.04 47.59
N LYS A 574 -15.42 12.86 47.34
CA LYS A 574 -14.61 13.80 46.53
C LYS A 574 -14.66 13.50 45.03
N LYS A 575 -15.20 12.35 44.62
CA LYS A 575 -15.13 11.84 43.23
C LYS A 575 -16.48 11.61 42.56
N LEU A 576 -17.57 11.46 43.32
CA LEU A 576 -18.85 11.00 42.80
C LEU A 576 -19.86 12.15 42.63
N LEU A 577 -20.53 12.14 41.48
CA LEU A 577 -21.79 12.83 41.24
C LEU A 577 -22.93 11.82 41.16
N LYS A 578 -24.10 12.23 41.65
CA LYS A 578 -25.35 11.50 41.53
C LYS A 578 -26.16 12.12 40.42
N LEU A 579 -26.46 11.34 39.39
CA LEU A 579 -27.11 11.80 38.18
C LEU A 579 -28.44 11.08 38.00
N GLN A 580 -29.49 11.81 37.61
CA GLN A 580 -30.69 11.21 37.04
C GLN A 580 -30.58 11.28 35.52
N VAL A 581 -30.60 10.14 34.85
CA VAL A 581 -30.40 10.04 33.41
C VAL A 581 -31.65 9.50 32.75
N ASP A 582 -32.29 10.31 31.92
CA ASP A 582 -33.41 9.89 31.09
C ASP A 582 -32.90 9.10 29.88
N VAL A 583 -33.13 7.79 29.92
CA VAL A 583 -32.79 6.81 28.87
C VAL A 583 -34.02 6.33 28.11
N GLY A 584 -35.11 7.12 28.09
CA GLY A 584 -36.36 6.79 27.41
C GLY A 584 -37.21 5.76 28.13
N GLU A 585 -37.11 5.67 29.46
CA GLU A 585 -37.89 4.79 30.34
C GLU A 585 -38.92 5.60 31.15
N GLU A 586 -39.90 4.95 31.80
CA GLU A 586 -40.94 5.64 32.59
C GLU A 586 -40.37 6.51 33.73
N LYS A 587 -39.17 6.19 34.22
CA LYS A 587 -38.44 6.97 35.21
C LYS A 587 -36.97 7.11 34.79
N PRO A 588 -36.35 8.29 34.99
CA PRO A 588 -34.91 8.44 34.87
C PRO A 588 -34.17 7.46 35.78
N ARG A 589 -33.02 6.96 35.33
CA ARG A 589 -32.18 6.06 36.12
C ARG A 589 -31.21 6.84 36.97
N GLN A 590 -31.00 6.38 38.20
CA GLN A 590 -29.98 6.96 39.07
C GLN A 590 -28.61 6.35 38.72
N VAL A 591 -27.66 7.18 38.29
CA VAL A 591 -26.28 6.78 37.97
C VAL A 591 -25.30 7.55 38.86
N LEU A 592 -24.44 6.81 39.57
CA LEU A 592 -23.36 7.40 40.37
C LEU A 592 -22.06 7.37 39.55
N ALA A 593 -21.63 8.54 39.08
CA ALA A 593 -20.49 8.67 38.17
C ALA A 593 -19.27 9.29 38.86
N GLY A 594 -18.10 8.67 38.68
CA GLY A 594 -16.80 9.10 39.22
C GLY A 594 -16.17 10.29 38.51
N ILE A 595 -16.95 11.28 38.10
CA ILE A 595 -16.54 12.34 37.17
C ILE A 595 -16.50 13.74 37.83
N LYS A 596 -16.65 13.84 39.15
CA LYS A 596 -16.71 15.11 39.88
C LYS A 596 -15.45 15.97 39.74
N GLU A 597 -14.29 15.34 39.55
CA GLU A 597 -13.01 16.04 39.37
C GLU A 597 -12.93 16.76 38.00
N PHE A 598 -13.79 16.39 37.04
CA PHE A 598 -13.77 16.88 35.66
C PHE A 598 -15.01 17.68 35.26
N TYR A 599 -16.15 17.47 35.94
CA TYR A 599 -17.41 18.15 35.63
C TYR A 599 -18.09 18.64 36.91
N SER A 600 -18.69 19.83 36.85
CA SER A 600 -19.61 20.31 37.88
C SER A 600 -21.00 19.73 37.66
N ALA A 601 -21.80 19.62 38.74
CA ALA A 601 -23.18 19.14 38.63
C ALA A 601 -24.02 20.00 37.66
N GLU A 602 -23.85 21.32 37.72
CA GLU A 602 -24.57 22.28 36.89
C GLU A 602 -24.27 22.14 35.39
N SER A 603 -23.02 21.83 35.01
CA SER A 603 -22.63 21.73 33.59
C SER A 603 -23.10 20.44 32.91
N LEU A 604 -23.54 19.45 33.69
CA LEU A 604 -24.01 18.16 33.18
C LEU A 604 -25.50 18.14 32.86
N VAL A 605 -26.30 18.99 33.50
CA VAL A 605 -27.76 19.01 33.26
C VAL A 605 -28.03 19.43 31.82
N GLY A 606 -28.84 18.65 31.10
CA GLY A 606 -29.15 18.83 29.68
C GLY A 606 -28.15 18.19 28.72
N THR A 607 -27.07 17.59 29.22
CA THR A 607 -26.07 16.91 28.39
C THR A 607 -26.49 15.48 28.05
N GLN A 608 -26.28 15.07 26.78
CA GLN A 608 -26.45 13.67 26.36
C GLN A 608 -25.17 12.86 26.56
N ALA A 609 -25.31 11.61 26.97
CA ALA A 609 -24.20 10.68 27.13
C ALA A 609 -24.60 9.23 26.82
N CYS A 610 -23.61 8.40 26.51
CA CYS A 610 -23.76 6.97 26.34
C CYS A 610 -23.84 6.26 27.70
N VAL A 611 -24.90 5.47 27.90
CA VAL A 611 -25.22 4.78 29.16
C VAL A 611 -25.29 3.27 28.92
N VAL A 612 -24.62 2.49 29.75
CA VAL A 612 -24.85 1.05 29.86
C VAL A 612 -26.09 0.81 30.71
N ALA A 613 -27.17 0.33 30.09
CA ALA A 613 -28.51 0.30 30.67
C ALA A 613 -28.94 -1.07 31.22
N ASN A 614 -28.18 -2.14 31.03
CA ASN A 614 -28.52 -3.48 31.53
C ASN A 614 -27.50 -4.07 32.53
N LEU A 615 -26.67 -3.23 33.13
CA LEU A 615 -25.82 -3.62 34.26
C LEU A 615 -26.67 -3.91 35.51
N LYS A 616 -26.25 -4.90 36.30
CA LYS A 616 -26.85 -5.16 37.61
C LYS A 616 -26.64 -3.92 38.50
N PRO A 617 -27.70 -3.41 39.18
CA PRO A 617 -27.56 -2.27 40.06
C PRO A 617 -26.52 -2.51 41.16
N ALA A 618 -25.63 -1.53 41.37
CA ALA A 618 -24.57 -1.59 42.36
C ALA A 618 -24.82 -0.56 43.47
N LYS A 619 -24.47 -0.89 44.73
CA LYS A 619 -24.51 0.08 45.83
C LYS A 619 -23.15 0.75 45.98
N LEU A 620 -23.10 2.07 45.80
CA LEU A 620 -21.91 2.90 46.02
C LEU A 620 -22.24 3.94 47.08
N MET A 621 -21.44 4.00 48.15
CA MET A 621 -21.64 4.93 49.28
C MET A 621 -23.07 4.91 49.86
N GLY A 622 -23.71 3.74 49.91
CA GLY A 622 -25.06 3.56 50.43
C GLY A 622 -26.21 3.95 49.47
N MET A 623 -25.88 4.48 48.28
CA MET A 623 -26.84 4.82 47.22
C MET A 623 -26.77 3.80 46.08
N LEU A 624 -27.88 3.62 45.36
CA LEU A 624 -27.98 2.68 44.24
C LEU A 624 -27.54 3.34 42.92
N SER A 625 -26.75 2.64 42.10
CA SER A 625 -26.41 3.03 40.72
C SER A 625 -26.96 1.98 39.77
N GLU A 626 -27.86 2.40 38.88
CA GLU A 626 -28.66 1.55 37.99
C GLU A 626 -28.19 1.59 36.52
N GLY A 627 -26.96 2.07 36.32
CA GLY A 627 -26.29 2.15 35.03
C GLY A 627 -24.86 2.67 35.17
N MET A 628 -24.18 2.79 34.04
CA MET A 628 -22.81 3.33 33.95
C MET A 628 -22.72 4.29 32.77
N LEU A 629 -22.14 5.47 32.99
CA LEU A 629 -21.78 6.39 31.92
C LEU A 629 -20.45 5.97 31.30
N LEU A 630 -20.37 6.05 29.98
CA LEU A 630 -19.11 5.82 29.25
C LEU A 630 -18.34 7.12 29.11
N ALA A 631 -17.05 7.06 29.42
CA ALA A 631 -16.11 8.17 29.29
C ALA A 631 -14.77 7.66 28.77
N ALA A 632 -14.10 8.46 27.96
CA ALA A 632 -12.70 8.27 27.60
C ALA A 632 -11.82 9.04 28.59
N LYS A 633 -10.70 8.45 28.99
CA LYS A 633 -9.71 9.10 29.85
C LYS A 633 -8.30 8.84 29.30
N ASP A 634 -7.54 9.91 29.12
CA ASP A 634 -6.15 9.90 28.69
C ASP A 634 -5.33 10.93 29.49
N GLU A 635 -4.16 11.30 28.99
CA GLU A 635 -3.27 12.30 29.60
C GLU A 635 -3.87 13.71 29.60
N ASP A 636 -4.84 14.00 28.72
CA ASP A 636 -5.48 15.31 28.55
C ASP A 636 -6.74 15.50 29.40
N GLY A 637 -7.26 14.42 30.03
CA GLY A 637 -8.35 14.49 31.00
C GLY A 637 -9.40 13.39 30.81
N LEU A 638 -10.62 13.62 31.33
CA LEU A 638 -11.76 12.71 31.16
C LEU A 638 -12.87 13.38 30.36
N CYS A 639 -13.33 12.74 29.29
CA CYS A 639 -14.43 13.21 28.46
C CYS A 639 -15.56 12.19 28.36
N LEU A 640 -16.81 12.60 28.57
CA LEU A 640 -17.98 11.74 28.37
C LEU A 640 -18.16 11.41 26.87
N ILE A 641 -18.54 10.17 26.56
CA ILE A 641 -18.88 9.77 25.19
C ILE A 641 -20.30 10.28 24.88
N ARG A 642 -20.44 11.08 23.83
CA ARG A 642 -21.68 11.76 23.44
C ARG A 642 -21.91 11.62 21.92
N PRO A 643 -23.17 11.64 21.45
CA PRO A 643 -23.44 11.65 20.03
C PRO A 643 -23.07 13.02 19.42
N GLU A 644 -22.47 13.02 18.23
CA GLU A 644 -22.08 14.24 17.48
C GLU A 644 -23.28 15.16 17.19
N LYS A 645 -24.48 14.58 17.04
CA LYS A 645 -25.75 15.29 16.86
C LYS A 645 -26.77 14.81 17.90
N PRO A 646 -27.64 15.68 18.44
CA PRO A 646 -28.66 15.27 19.40
C PRO A 646 -29.51 14.09 18.92
N LYS A 647 -29.75 13.11 19.79
CA LYS A 647 -30.56 11.91 19.51
C LYS A 647 -31.72 11.79 20.49
N THR A 648 -32.74 11.03 20.12
CA THR A 648 -33.87 10.74 21.04
C THR A 648 -33.37 9.90 22.22
N ASN A 649 -33.79 10.26 23.45
CA ASN A 649 -33.45 9.49 24.65
C ASN A 649 -33.92 8.04 24.51
N GLY A 650 -33.05 7.09 24.86
CA GLY A 650 -33.29 5.66 24.73
C GLY A 650 -32.90 5.05 23.38
N THR A 651 -32.38 5.83 22.43
CA THR A 651 -31.82 5.30 21.18
C THR A 651 -30.72 4.28 21.49
N LYS A 652 -30.84 3.06 20.96
CA LYS A 652 -29.84 2.01 21.10
C LYS A 652 -28.60 2.35 20.27
N ILE A 653 -27.42 2.06 20.82
CA ILE A 653 -26.15 2.13 20.10
C ILE A 653 -25.88 0.73 19.53
N SER A 654 -25.64 0.66 18.22
CA SER A 654 -25.46 -0.59 17.46
C SER A 654 -24.02 -0.82 17.07
#